data_AF-A0A7D8UYL2-F1
#
_entry.id   AF-A0A7D8UYL2-F1
#
_cell.length_a   1.000
_cell.length_b   1.000
_cell.length_c   1.000
_cell.angle_alpha   90.00
_cell.angle_beta   90.00
_cell.angle_gamma   90.00
#
_symmetry.space_group_name_H-M   'P 1'
#
loop_
_entity.id
_entity.type
_entity.pdbx_description
1 polymer ?
#
loop_
_entity_poly.entity_id
_entity_poly.type
_entity_poly.pdbx_seq_one_letter_code
_entity_poly.pdbx_strand_id
1 'polypeptide(L)'
;MIGKQIIRRLLSAGTPVTVYDLIFHPDELKAIRRDFPKTDLRHVKGDIRDRAKLRTAMTKDVVGVIHLAAVSRVLWCLENERDCTDVNVRGTQIVLEEFKGSWFIQASSREVYGKADNYPVPEDTPHQAANVYGQSKADAEVVITRHLAGIAERASAVSPQRPLDVIMLRLSNVYGSNFDHRERLIPAIMTQALAHRTIQIVGGDQDLDMVNIQDVVNAFGLAVNRLEERRKAKDHSASQAEVFNIGTSNSTSAIKLIRKILHLTNSSSPIQTLPGDNRFPDKYVGSTERAREVLGYQAQVSIDQGLHRLAIAYLTDTADYLYHKIGADCKPPRTFSLKDLLSLDGCSGTVAGDFGGEPRYAFLREANRFDPNQQKNLNDPPKYEWVDSDMPTTWEFEIKKFGKKQASVMLKGTARNTGKEWYFEAPDGHTTTKEFLAQVDDSTGYVSLTTASGAPVVTLNNGFDQRRRALDPASTNTFRFTPFCCPNREPGWPGFREDPLAAAILDERTSNKRAFDASQPKRLCQRLRDAQAIVRTRLDLLMAYPKPIDIPEASMPTGAPHDWRMRGRDVCTNLCDHPTVCLDTGDCACGQASCVPRLRFPFAPFANTPDLSYQPHLTVDWEKIETKNPGALVAQVERSSWQNVLRPGARRWLGRNPDWWPINVTRLPDEAQSDRDDNPDHYDRLQTESHGCYSADSVMERGAKALSKPIENDGRTLVFLPHWEYTLRFPPVYEWAKNALEHNIPKPFDTSRMIVPFTFDWGRCNTILHHLYHIRLHSSPNEALIRASSWQPMGDLNSPCYFMDQDVVIPARTCLQDKLRERFGQVSSVTPSRLRSVLTTFKGSPNGAGTSVRQKLQCDRPYKKIRGNLEGGNDLDVFWGRMKLYPDGSEADYMDTIGDTVFCPLPRGTTGWATRTIDVIYA
;
A
#
# COMPACT_ATOMS: atom_id res chain seq x y z
N MET A 1 13.70 16.69 11.34
CA MET A 1 14.61 15.83 12.13
C MET A 1 15.53 16.67 13.03
N ILE A 2 16.56 17.33 12.48
CA ILE A 2 17.59 18.08 13.23
C ILE A 2 16.99 19.21 14.09
N GLY A 3 16.15 20.06 13.50
CA GLY A 3 15.60 21.23 14.20
C GLY A 3 14.88 20.91 15.50
N LYS A 4 14.18 19.77 15.60
CA LYS A 4 13.48 19.35 16.82
C LYS A 4 14.45 19.11 17.98
N GLN A 5 15.61 18.50 17.70
CA GLN A 5 16.60 18.23 18.74
C GLN A 5 17.32 19.51 19.16
N ILE A 6 17.55 20.44 18.22
CA ILE A 6 18.07 21.77 18.53
C ILE A 6 17.06 22.56 19.39
N ILE A 7 15.76 22.55 19.04
CA ILE A 7 14.71 23.18 19.83
C ILE A 7 14.73 22.64 21.26
N ARG A 8 14.74 21.32 21.46
CA ARG A 8 14.84 20.71 22.80
C ARG A 8 16.07 21.20 23.55
N ARG A 9 17.25 21.21 22.90
CA ARG A 9 18.50 21.66 23.50
C ARG A 9 18.44 23.14 23.94
N LEU A 10 17.89 24.01 23.11
CA LEU A 10 17.75 25.45 23.40
C LEU A 10 16.73 25.70 24.53
N LEU A 11 15.57 25.02 24.49
CA LEU A 11 14.55 25.13 25.55
C LEU A 11 15.05 24.59 26.89
N SER A 12 15.81 23.48 26.90
CA SER A 12 16.49 22.98 28.10
C SER A 12 17.49 23.98 28.69
N ALA A 13 18.08 24.84 27.86
CA ALA A 13 18.97 25.91 28.29
C ALA A 13 18.22 27.21 28.67
N GLY A 14 16.88 27.20 28.67
CA GLY A 14 16.05 28.38 28.97
C GLY A 14 16.06 29.44 27.87
N THR A 15 16.52 29.11 26.66
CA THR A 15 16.53 30.04 25.52
C THR A 15 15.14 30.10 24.89
N PRO A 16 14.51 31.28 24.73
CA PRO A 16 13.29 31.43 23.96
C PRO A 16 13.49 31.01 22.49
N VAL A 17 12.54 30.30 21.91
CA VAL A 17 12.65 29.78 20.54
C VAL A 17 11.42 30.15 19.73
N THR A 18 11.63 30.79 18.58
CA THR A 18 10.62 30.92 17.52
C THR A 18 10.92 29.90 16.41
N VAL A 19 9.96 29.02 16.14
CA VAL A 19 10.01 28.03 15.06
C VAL A 19 9.19 28.55 13.88
N TYR A 20 9.83 28.69 12.71
CA TYR A 20 9.15 28.97 11.45
C TYR A 20 9.28 27.77 10.51
N ASP A 21 8.23 26.96 10.41
CA ASP A 21 8.25 25.71 9.63
C ASP A 21 6.83 25.27 9.28
N LEU A 22 6.69 24.50 8.19
CA LEU A 22 5.42 23.94 7.72
C LEU A 22 4.90 22.79 8.60
N ILE A 23 5.79 22.08 9.29
CA ILE A 23 5.54 20.97 10.23
C ILE A 23 4.48 19.98 9.73
N PHE A 24 4.96 18.94 9.07
CA PHE A 24 4.13 17.90 8.45
C PHE A 24 3.38 17.01 9.44
N HIS A 25 3.86 16.90 10.67
CA HIS A 25 3.28 16.05 11.71
C HIS A 25 3.02 16.87 12.99
N PRO A 26 1.79 17.34 13.21
CA PRO A 26 1.44 18.23 14.32
C PRO A 26 1.79 17.65 15.71
N ASP A 27 1.74 16.33 15.86
CA ASP A 27 2.00 15.64 17.13
C ASP A 27 3.45 15.80 17.62
N GLU A 28 4.38 16.12 16.70
CA GLU A 28 5.79 16.27 17.02
C GLU A 28 6.08 17.54 17.83
N LEU A 29 5.37 18.64 17.56
CA LEU A 29 5.44 19.84 18.41
C LEU A 29 4.66 19.68 19.71
N LYS A 30 3.57 18.91 19.71
CA LYS A 30 2.81 18.64 20.95
C LYS A 30 3.70 17.94 21.97
N ALA A 31 4.52 16.97 21.53
CA ALA A 31 5.49 16.30 22.39
C ALA A 31 6.48 17.30 23.01
N ILE A 32 7.08 18.20 22.21
CA ILE A 32 8.01 19.21 22.74
C ILE A 32 7.31 20.14 23.74
N ARG A 33 6.10 20.63 23.44
CA ARG A 33 5.35 21.49 24.38
C ARG A 33 5.00 20.78 25.69
N ARG A 34 4.70 19.48 25.63
CA ARG A 34 4.45 18.67 26.82
C ARG A 34 5.73 18.48 27.66
N ASP A 35 6.86 18.24 27.00
CA ASP A 35 8.15 18.04 27.67
C ASP A 35 8.68 19.37 28.26
N PHE A 36 8.27 20.52 27.68
CA PHE A 36 8.68 21.87 28.07
C PHE A 36 7.48 22.84 28.26
N PRO A 37 6.62 22.62 29.27
CA PRO A 37 5.35 23.35 29.40
C PRO A 37 5.49 24.81 29.86
N LYS A 38 6.64 25.18 30.43
CA LYS A 38 6.91 26.53 30.99
C LYS A 38 7.92 27.34 30.17
N THR A 39 8.22 26.92 28.95
CA THR A 39 9.21 27.60 28.09
C THR A 39 8.55 28.46 27.03
N ASP A 40 9.25 29.52 26.61
CA ASP A 40 8.80 30.40 25.54
C ASP A 40 9.09 29.77 24.15
N LEU A 41 8.19 28.87 23.73
CA LEU A 41 8.21 28.24 22.41
C LEU A 41 7.08 28.81 21.54
N ARG A 42 7.44 29.70 20.63
CA ARG A 42 6.54 30.24 19.61
C ARG A 42 6.66 29.43 18.32
N HIS A 43 5.53 29.06 17.73
CA HIS A 43 5.50 28.42 16.39
C HIS A 43 4.70 29.29 15.43
N VAL A 44 5.32 29.63 14.31
CA VAL A 44 4.69 30.30 13.18
C VAL A 44 4.73 29.34 11.99
N LYS A 45 3.58 28.81 11.60
CA LYS A 45 3.50 27.90 10.45
C LYS A 45 3.64 28.66 9.14
N GLY A 46 4.68 28.40 8.35
CA GLY A 46 4.88 29.10 7.07
C GLY A 46 5.98 28.50 6.19
N ASP A 47 5.97 28.89 4.92
CA ASP A 47 6.98 28.55 3.91
C ASP A 47 7.99 29.69 3.83
N ILE A 48 9.30 29.38 3.85
CA ILE A 48 10.37 30.39 3.83
C ILE A 48 10.35 31.30 2.60
N ARG A 49 9.62 30.91 1.55
CA ARG A 49 9.40 31.73 0.34
C ARG A 49 8.32 32.80 0.52
N ASP A 50 7.48 32.68 1.56
CA ASP A 50 6.50 33.69 1.94
C ASP A 50 7.16 34.76 2.83
N ARG A 51 7.67 35.79 2.16
CA ARG A 51 8.33 36.93 2.80
C ARG A 51 7.44 37.62 3.84
N ALA A 52 6.15 37.82 3.54
CA ALA A 52 5.25 38.54 4.44
C ALA A 52 5.02 37.75 5.73
N LYS A 53 4.81 36.43 5.62
CA LYS A 53 4.63 35.57 6.78
C LYS A 53 5.92 35.36 7.56
N LEU A 54 7.07 35.24 6.88
CA LEU A 54 8.37 35.12 7.53
C LEU A 54 8.69 36.32 8.43
N ARG A 55 8.37 37.55 7.98
CA ARG A 55 8.52 38.77 8.80
C ARG A 55 7.79 38.67 10.15
N THR A 56 6.66 37.98 10.21
CA THR A 56 5.92 37.81 11.48
C THR A 56 6.67 36.96 12.49
N ALA A 57 7.58 36.08 12.05
CA ALA A 57 8.43 35.26 12.91
C ALA A 57 9.75 35.93 13.28
N MET A 58 10.22 36.91 12.49
CA MET A 58 11.45 37.67 12.74
C MET A 58 11.18 38.94 13.56
N THR A 59 10.78 38.77 14.81
CA THR A 59 10.57 39.90 15.74
C THR A 59 11.90 40.55 16.15
N LYS A 60 11.85 41.78 16.69
CA LYS A 60 13.06 42.59 16.99
C LYS A 60 14.00 41.97 18.04
N ASP A 61 13.47 41.06 18.85
CA ASP A 61 14.16 40.29 19.88
C ASP A 61 14.89 39.06 19.33
N VAL A 62 14.69 38.69 18.05
CA VAL A 62 15.42 37.60 17.42
C VAL A 62 16.87 38.04 17.17
N VAL A 63 17.77 37.62 18.05
CA VAL A 63 19.21 37.94 17.98
C VAL A 63 19.97 37.11 16.95
N GLY A 64 19.45 35.93 16.62
CA GLY A 64 20.14 34.93 15.81
C GLY A 64 19.19 33.98 15.10
N VAL A 65 19.63 33.43 13.97
CA VAL A 65 18.86 32.44 13.17
C VAL A 65 19.67 31.17 12.99
N ILE A 66 19.05 30.02 13.24
CA ILE A 66 19.54 28.71 12.80
C ILE A 66 18.68 28.27 11.61
N HIS A 67 19.21 28.43 10.39
CA HIS A 67 18.48 28.14 9.16
C HIS A 67 18.65 26.69 8.74
N LEU A 68 17.59 25.91 8.99
CA LEU A 68 17.52 24.47 8.68
C LEU A 68 16.52 24.15 7.56
N ALA A 69 15.68 25.11 7.19
CA ALA A 69 14.58 24.90 6.26
C ALA A 69 15.13 24.71 4.84
N ALA A 70 14.99 23.50 4.31
CA ALA A 70 15.47 23.11 2.99
C ALA A 70 14.78 21.83 2.53
N VAL A 71 14.70 21.63 1.21
CA VAL A 71 14.50 20.30 0.65
C VAL A 71 15.84 19.59 0.57
N SER A 72 15.99 18.51 1.34
CA SER A 72 17.28 17.81 1.53
C SER A 72 17.35 16.41 0.92
N ARG A 73 16.37 16.03 0.10
CA ARG A 73 16.30 14.70 -0.53
C ARG A 73 16.79 14.80 -1.97
N VAL A 74 17.96 14.23 -2.27
CA VAL A 74 18.56 14.23 -3.61
C VAL A 74 17.57 13.72 -4.67
N LEU A 75 16.94 12.56 -4.44
CA LEU A 75 15.96 11.99 -5.38
C LEU A 75 14.76 12.90 -5.61
N TRP A 76 14.28 13.59 -4.58
CA TRP A 76 13.16 14.52 -4.74
C TRP A 76 13.58 15.75 -5.55
N CYS A 77 14.77 16.29 -5.31
CA CYS A 77 15.29 17.43 -6.05
C CYS A 77 15.51 17.10 -7.53
N LEU A 78 15.98 15.90 -7.86
CA LEU A 78 16.08 15.44 -9.26
C LEU A 78 14.71 15.35 -9.96
N GLU A 79 13.65 15.03 -9.21
CA GLU A 79 12.29 14.97 -9.76
C GLU A 79 11.60 16.36 -9.78
N ASN A 80 12.09 17.35 -9.00
CA ASN A 80 11.45 18.65 -8.76
C ASN A 80 12.50 19.78 -8.69
N GLU A 81 13.34 19.90 -9.71
CA GLU A 81 14.54 20.74 -9.66
C GLU A 81 14.23 22.22 -9.35
N ARG A 82 13.22 22.78 -10.03
CA ARG A 82 12.80 24.18 -9.84
C ARG A 82 12.39 24.47 -8.40
N ASP A 83 11.58 23.60 -7.81
CA ASP A 83 11.12 23.77 -6.43
C ASP A 83 12.26 23.59 -5.42
N CYS A 84 13.18 22.65 -5.68
CA CYS A 84 14.36 22.45 -4.85
C CYS A 84 15.22 23.72 -4.80
N THR A 85 15.50 24.33 -5.96
CA THR A 85 16.26 25.58 -6.06
C THR A 85 15.52 26.76 -5.44
N ASP A 86 14.22 26.92 -5.70
CA ASP A 86 13.42 28.02 -5.15
C ASP A 86 13.38 27.96 -3.61
N VAL A 87 13.20 26.78 -3.01
CA VAL A 87 13.22 26.63 -1.55
C VAL A 87 14.63 26.83 -0.99
N ASN A 88 15.64 26.14 -1.53
CA ASN A 88 16.97 26.11 -0.91
C ASN A 88 17.77 27.39 -1.15
N VAL A 89 17.66 28.01 -2.33
CA VAL A 89 18.45 29.18 -2.73
C VAL A 89 17.67 30.46 -2.46
N ARG A 90 16.53 30.64 -3.16
CA ARG A 90 15.71 31.85 -3.00
C ARG A 90 15.10 31.95 -1.61
N GLY A 91 14.69 30.83 -1.01
CA GLY A 91 14.27 30.82 0.40
C GLY A 91 15.37 31.32 1.34
N THR A 92 16.62 30.84 1.20
CA THR A 92 17.77 31.32 1.98
C THR A 92 18.01 32.81 1.77
N GLN A 93 17.93 33.30 0.53
CA GLN A 93 18.02 34.72 0.22
C GLN A 93 16.96 35.55 0.98
N ILE A 94 15.69 35.11 0.94
CA ILE A 94 14.59 35.80 1.64
C ILE A 94 14.83 35.82 3.15
N VAL A 95 15.31 34.72 3.75
CA VAL A 95 15.63 34.70 5.18
C VAL A 95 16.71 35.73 5.52
N LEU A 96 17.80 35.81 4.74
CA LEU A 96 18.87 36.78 4.99
C LEU A 96 18.40 38.23 4.81
N GLU A 97 17.62 38.51 3.77
CA GLU A 97 17.12 39.86 3.48
C GLU A 97 16.18 40.39 4.57
N GLU A 98 15.38 39.50 5.17
CA GLU A 98 14.43 39.86 6.23
C GLU A 98 15.06 39.86 7.63
N PHE A 99 16.13 39.09 7.83
CA PHE A 99 16.81 39.01 9.11
C PHE A 99 17.59 40.30 9.42
N LYS A 100 17.45 40.79 10.66
CA LYS A 100 18.11 42.02 11.17
C LYS A 100 18.89 41.79 12.46
N GLY A 101 19.09 40.53 12.87
CA GLY A 101 19.84 40.17 14.06
C GLY A 101 21.35 40.21 13.84
N SER A 102 22.10 39.58 14.74
CA SER A 102 23.57 39.68 14.78
C SER A 102 24.29 38.47 14.20
N TRP A 103 23.64 37.29 14.17
CA TRP A 103 24.29 36.08 13.69
C TRP A 103 23.35 35.10 12.98
N PHE A 104 23.91 34.30 12.10
CA PHE A 104 23.19 33.33 11.28
C PHE A 104 23.97 32.01 11.20
N ILE A 105 23.31 30.87 11.37
CA ILE A 105 23.90 29.55 11.16
C ILE A 105 23.18 28.86 10.02
N GLN A 106 23.92 28.51 8.97
CA GLN A 106 23.41 27.77 7.82
C GLN A 106 23.67 26.28 7.97
N ALA A 107 22.62 25.46 7.85
CA ALA A 107 22.78 24.03 7.60
C ALA A 107 23.14 23.78 6.13
N SER A 108 24.44 23.72 5.84
CA SER A 108 24.96 23.29 4.55
C SER A 108 25.15 21.76 4.51
N SER A 109 25.80 21.24 3.48
CA SER A 109 25.91 19.81 3.23
C SER A 109 27.25 19.45 2.60
N ARG A 110 27.74 18.23 2.89
CA ARG A 110 28.85 17.62 2.13
C ARG A 110 28.62 17.54 0.61
N GLU A 111 27.37 17.56 0.17
CA GLU A 111 27.01 17.44 -1.24
C GLU A 111 27.52 18.62 -2.10
N VAL A 112 27.96 19.71 -1.47
CA VAL A 112 28.61 20.83 -2.18
C VAL A 112 29.94 20.43 -2.82
N TYR A 113 30.63 19.42 -2.27
CA TYR A 113 31.91 18.94 -2.78
C TYR A 113 31.77 17.94 -3.93
N GLY A 114 30.61 17.30 -4.08
CA GLY A 114 30.40 16.18 -5.01
C GLY A 114 31.45 15.08 -4.88
N LYS A 115 32.14 14.77 -5.99
CA LYS A 115 33.22 13.78 -6.04
C LYS A 115 34.55 14.49 -5.78
N ALA A 116 35.10 14.31 -4.58
CA ALA A 116 36.39 14.88 -4.21
C ALA A 116 37.56 13.99 -4.67
N ASP A 117 38.70 14.62 -4.99
CA ASP A 117 39.92 13.92 -5.40
C ASP A 117 40.76 13.45 -4.19
N ASN A 118 40.63 14.13 -3.04
CA ASN A 118 41.43 13.88 -1.84
C ASN A 118 40.52 13.67 -0.62
N TYR A 119 40.95 12.78 0.29
CA TYR A 119 40.24 12.47 1.53
C TYR A 119 41.20 12.43 2.73
N PRO A 120 40.77 12.85 3.94
CA PRO A 120 39.49 13.50 4.25
C PRO A 120 39.34 14.86 3.56
N VAL A 121 38.11 15.23 3.15
CA VAL A 121 37.82 16.44 2.37
C VAL A 121 37.89 17.69 3.27
N PRO A 122 38.83 18.63 3.06
CA PRO A 122 38.91 19.89 3.83
C PRO A 122 37.92 20.95 3.33
N GLU A 123 37.62 21.96 4.17
CA GLU A 123 36.60 22.99 3.88
C GLU A 123 36.95 23.94 2.71
N ASP A 124 38.22 24.04 2.34
CA ASP A 124 38.71 24.82 1.20
C ASP A 124 38.54 24.10 -0.16
N THR A 125 38.10 22.84 -0.15
CA THR A 125 37.77 22.10 -1.37
C THR A 125 36.69 22.86 -2.17
N PRO A 126 36.91 23.12 -3.48
CA PRO A 126 35.96 23.83 -4.33
C PRO A 126 34.58 23.16 -4.40
N HIS A 127 33.55 23.96 -4.65
CA HIS A 127 32.22 23.43 -4.94
C HIS A 127 32.21 22.67 -6.27
N GLN A 128 31.84 21.38 -6.24
CA GLN A 128 31.73 20.51 -7.41
C GLN A 128 30.52 19.57 -7.28
N ALA A 129 29.34 20.15 -7.01
CA ALA A 129 28.14 19.36 -6.74
C ALA A 129 27.80 18.37 -7.87
N ALA A 130 27.55 17.11 -7.50
CA ALA A 130 27.21 16.04 -8.45
C ALA A 130 25.71 15.95 -8.79
N ASN A 131 24.86 16.69 -8.08
CA ASN A 131 23.41 16.65 -8.22
C ASN A 131 22.76 17.99 -7.85
N VAL A 132 21.48 18.14 -8.20
CA VAL A 132 20.68 19.36 -8.02
C VAL A 132 20.59 19.80 -6.55
N TYR A 133 20.50 18.84 -5.62
CA TYR A 133 20.49 19.16 -4.19
C TYR A 133 21.82 19.76 -3.75
N GLY A 134 22.94 19.13 -4.09
CA GLY A 134 24.28 19.65 -3.83
C GLY A 134 24.48 21.04 -4.42
N GLN A 135 24.04 21.25 -5.67
CA GLN A 135 24.14 22.55 -6.34
C GLN A 135 23.32 23.62 -5.59
N SER A 136 22.09 23.29 -5.20
CA SER A 136 21.24 24.22 -4.45
C SER A 136 21.83 24.60 -3.08
N LYS A 137 22.63 23.73 -2.46
CA LYS A 137 23.35 24.03 -1.22
C LYS A 137 24.58 24.90 -1.47
N ALA A 138 25.34 24.63 -2.53
CA ALA A 138 26.46 25.46 -2.95
C ALA A 138 25.99 26.88 -3.31
N ASP A 139 24.91 27.00 -4.08
CA ASP A 139 24.31 28.28 -4.44
C ASP A 139 23.81 29.06 -3.21
N ALA A 140 23.26 28.36 -2.21
CA ALA A 140 22.86 28.98 -0.95
C ALA A 140 24.08 29.53 -0.16
N GLU A 141 25.23 28.84 -0.16
CA GLU A 141 26.48 29.37 0.40
C GLU A 141 26.93 30.63 -0.36
N VAL A 142 26.84 30.63 -1.69
CA VAL A 142 27.16 31.80 -2.52
C VAL A 142 26.24 32.98 -2.22
N VAL A 143 24.93 32.74 -2.06
CA VAL A 143 23.95 33.77 -1.65
C VAL A 143 24.33 34.40 -0.31
N ILE A 144 24.75 33.58 0.66
CA ILE A 144 25.22 34.05 1.98
C ILE A 144 26.45 34.95 1.81
N THR A 145 27.49 34.47 1.12
CA THR A 145 28.73 35.24 0.97
C THR A 145 28.50 36.56 0.23
N ARG A 146 27.65 36.56 -0.80
CA ARG A 146 27.24 37.80 -1.51
C ARG A 146 26.48 38.76 -0.61
N HIS A 147 25.58 38.24 0.23
CA HIS A 147 24.84 39.08 1.17
C HIS A 147 25.77 39.79 2.16
N LEU A 148 26.78 39.06 2.68
CA LEU A 148 27.78 39.64 3.59
C LEU A 148 28.67 40.68 2.91
N ALA A 149 29.12 40.43 1.68
CA ALA A 149 29.87 41.41 0.90
C ALA A 149 29.06 42.71 0.71
N GLY A 150 27.77 42.59 0.38
CA GLY A 150 26.88 43.75 0.27
C GLY A 150 26.68 44.50 1.60
N ILE A 151 26.71 43.82 2.75
CA ILE A 151 26.70 44.50 4.07
C ILE A 151 27.98 45.31 4.25
N ALA A 152 29.15 44.74 3.94
CA ALA A 152 30.44 45.41 4.08
C ALA A 152 30.57 46.66 3.18
N GLU A 153 30.10 46.56 1.92
CA GLU A 153 30.04 47.68 0.99
C GLU A 153 29.15 48.81 1.52
N ARG A 154 27.96 48.48 2.06
CA ARG A 154 27.04 49.49 2.62
C ARG A 154 27.49 50.07 3.95
N ALA A 155 28.18 49.29 4.79
CA ALA A 155 28.75 49.78 6.04
C ALA A 155 29.80 50.89 5.82
N SER A 156 30.42 50.90 4.63
CA SER A 156 31.35 51.95 4.19
C SER A 156 30.65 53.24 3.71
N ALA A 157 29.31 53.26 3.62
CA ALA A 157 28.51 54.37 3.11
C ALA A 157 27.43 54.82 4.13
N VAL A 158 27.54 56.04 4.65
CA VAL A 158 26.57 56.95 5.33
C VAL A 158 25.62 56.39 6.44
N SER A 159 25.39 55.08 6.58
CA SER A 159 24.58 54.50 7.66
C SER A 159 25.08 53.08 8.04
N PRO A 160 25.68 52.89 9.23
CA PRO A 160 26.21 51.59 9.63
C PRO A 160 25.08 50.56 9.81
N GLN A 161 25.08 49.51 8.98
CA GLN A 161 24.31 48.29 9.26
C GLN A 161 25.05 47.47 10.32
N ARG A 162 24.30 46.81 11.21
CA ARG A 162 24.89 45.93 12.22
C ARG A 162 25.67 44.81 11.52
N PRO A 163 26.89 44.45 11.98
CA PRO A 163 27.60 43.31 11.42
C PRO A 163 26.78 42.03 11.61
N LEU A 164 26.89 41.14 10.62
CA LEU A 164 26.24 39.84 10.58
C LEU A 164 27.32 38.77 10.51
N ASP A 165 27.48 38.00 11.58
CA ASP A 165 28.37 36.85 11.58
C ASP A 165 27.64 35.58 11.13
N VAL A 166 28.31 34.78 10.30
CA VAL A 166 27.73 33.57 9.73
C VAL A 166 28.61 32.36 9.99
N ILE A 167 28.00 31.27 10.43
CA ILE A 167 28.64 29.95 10.42
C ILE A 167 27.88 29.03 9.46
N MET A 168 28.58 28.45 8.49
CA MET A 168 28.06 27.43 7.59
C MET A 168 28.56 26.06 8.03
N LEU A 169 27.64 25.20 8.48
CA LEU A 169 27.97 23.83 8.89
C LEU A 169 27.70 22.87 7.74
N ARG A 170 28.75 22.33 7.13
CA ARG A 170 28.65 21.31 6.07
C ARG A 170 28.47 19.94 6.71
N LEU A 171 27.22 19.51 6.79
CA LEU A 171 26.86 18.26 7.46
C LEU A 171 27.19 17.04 6.57
N SER A 172 27.81 16.03 7.17
CA SER A 172 27.98 14.70 6.57
C SER A 172 26.67 13.89 6.56
N ASN A 173 26.72 12.56 6.47
CA ASN A 173 25.52 11.72 6.46
C ASN A 173 24.90 11.60 7.86
N VAL A 174 23.97 12.51 8.17
CA VAL A 174 23.29 12.56 9.48
C VAL A 174 22.30 11.42 9.65
N TYR A 175 22.36 10.71 10.79
CA TYR A 175 21.40 9.65 11.16
C TYR A 175 21.07 9.68 12.67
N GLY A 176 20.14 8.83 13.11
CA GLY A 176 19.88 8.60 14.54
C GLY A 176 18.52 9.11 15.05
N SER A 177 17.54 9.33 14.17
CA SER A 177 16.18 9.64 14.56
C SER A 177 15.15 8.80 13.78
N ASN A 178 14.20 8.22 14.51
CA ASN A 178 12.98 7.58 14.01
C ASN A 178 12.04 8.54 13.24
N PHE A 179 12.21 9.86 13.41
CA PHE A 179 11.51 10.90 12.64
C PHE A 179 12.23 11.31 11.35
N ASP A 180 13.27 10.59 10.95
CA ASP A 180 13.93 10.85 9.68
C ASP A 180 13.10 10.32 8.50
N HIS A 181 13.37 10.84 7.31
CA HIS A 181 12.62 10.45 6.13
C HIS A 181 12.91 8.99 5.76
N ARG A 182 11.87 8.19 5.52
CA ARG A 182 11.98 6.74 5.24
C ARG A 182 12.79 6.38 3.99
N GLU A 183 13.03 7.34 3.10
CA GLU A 183 13.85 7.15 1.89
C GLU A 183 15.36 7.39 2.14
N ARG A 184 15.76 7.87 3.31
CA ARG A 184 17.18 7.98 3.67
C ARG A 184 17.74 6.63 4.07
N LEU A 185 19.05 6.47 3.89
CA LEU A 185 19.75 5.18 3.99
C LEU A 185 19.42 4.39 5.26
N ILE A 186 19.74 4.93 6.45
CA ILE A 186 19.53 4.20 7.72
C ILE A 186 18.04 3.94 8.01
N PRO A 187 17.12 4.92 7.91
CA PRO A 187 15.69 4.65 8.07
C PRO A 187 15.13 3.61 7.10
N ALA A 188 15.57 3.64 5.83
CA ALA A 188 15.15 2.67 4.83
C ALA A 188 15.59 1.25 5.20
N ILE A 189 16.88 1.07 5.53
CA ILE A 189 17.41 -0.23 5.95
C ILE A 189 16.73 -0.72 7.22
N MET A 190 16.64 0.13 8.26
CA MET A 190 16.03 -0.23 9.56
C MET A 190 14.57 -0.65 9.39
N THR A 191 13.79 0.09 8.60
CA THR A 191 12.37 -0.21 8.38
C THR A 191 12.17 -1.54 7.65
N GLN A 192 12.99 -1.83 6.62
CA GLN A 192 12.92 -3.11 5.91
C GLN A 192 13.40 -4.27 6.79
N ALA A 193 14.50 -4.08 7.52
CA ALA A 193 15.08 -5.08 8.42
C ALA A 193 14.09 -5.51 9.52
N LEU A 194 13.48 -4.54 10.22
CA LEU A 194 12.45 -4.81 11.23
C LEU A 194 11.22 -5.54 10.68
N ALA A 195 10.93 -5.34 9.38
CA ALA A 195 9.83 -5.98 8.69
C ALA A 195 10.26 -7.24 7.93
N HIS A 196 11.49 -7.75 8.08
CA HIS A 196 11.98 -8.92 7.33
C HIS A 196 11.78 -8.81 5.80
N ARG A 197 11.94 -7.60 5.24
CA ARG A 197 11.70 -7.28 3.83
C ARG A 197 13.00 -7.01 3.07
N THR A 198 12.94 -7.12 1.75
CA THR A 198 14.08 -6.82 0.88
C THR A 198 14.65 -5.42 1.10
N ILE A 199 15.93 -5.38 1.44
CA ILE A 199 16.77 -4.17 1.50
C ILE A 199 17.38 -3.99 0.12
N GLN A 200 16.94 -2.95 -0.59
CA GLN A 200 17.53 -2.57 -1.87
C GLN A 200 18.66 -1.57 -1.63
N ILE A 201 19.85 -1.89 -2.14
CA ILE A 201 21.00 -0.99 -2.15
C ILE A 201 21.36 -0.66 -3.60
N VAL A 202 21.46 0.63 -3.92
CA VAL A 202 21.94 1.09 -5.23
C VAL A 202 23.45 1.22 -5.12
N GLY A 203 24.19 0.49 -5.94
CA GLY A 203 25.60 0.19 -5.68
C GLY A 203 25.72 -0.81 -4.52
N GLY A 204 26.74 -0.65 -3.67
CA GLY A 204 26.99 -1.56 -2.54
C GLY A 204 28.31 -1.29 -1.84
N ASP A 205 29.26 -0.73 -2.59
CA ASP A 205 30.64 -0.49 -2.17
C ASP A 205 30.86 0.94 -1.65
N GLN A 206 29.79 1.66 -1.32
CA GLN A 206 29.93 3.05 -0.88
C GLN A 206 30.54 3.15 0.51
N ASP A 207 31.43 4.13 0.65
CA ASP A 207 32.13 4.48 1.88
C ASP A 207 31.57 5.79 2.44
N LEU A 208 30.96 5.74 3.62
CA LEU A 208 30.15 6.81 4.16
C LEU A 208 30.68 7.27 5.53
N ASP A 209 30.94 8.57 5.68
CA ASP A 209 31.04 9.21 6.99
C ASP A 209 29.63 9.43 7.56
N MET A 210 29.26 8.62 8.55
CA MET A 210 27.95 8.63 9.22
C MET A 210 28.06 9.35 10.57
N VAL A 211 27.40 10.50 10.69
CA VAL A 211 27.42 11.32 11.92
C VAL A 211 26.10 11.23 12.66
N ASN A 212 26.15 10.97 13.96
CA ASN A 212 24.94 10.89 14.77
C ASN A 212 24.32 12.29 14.95
N ILE A 213 22.99 12.36 14.94
CA ILE A 213 22.24 13.60 15.13
C ILE A 213 22.60 14.33 16.43
N GLN A 214 22.96 13.61 17.50
CA GLN A 214 23.35 14.25 18.75
C GLN A 214 24.65 15.04 18.60
N ASP A 215 25.62 14.51 17.85
CA ASP A 215 26.88 15.21 17.55
C ASP A 215 26.63 16.43 16.65
N VAL A 216 25.70 16.32 15.70
CA VAL A 216 25.27 17.47 14.89
C VAL A 216 24.64 18.56 15.77
N VAL A 217 23.73 18.20 16.67
CA VAL A 217 23.09 19.15 17.61
C VAL A 217 24.14 19.81 18.51
N ASN A 218 25.14 19.05 18.97
CA ASN A 218 26.27 19.58 19.72
C ASN A 218 27.06 20.60 18.89
N ALA A 219 27.35 20.31 17.62
CA ALA A 219 28.03 21.24 16.72
C ALA A 219 27.26 22.55 16.52
N PHE A 220 25.93 22.49 16.37
CA PHE A 220 25.10 23.71 16.33
C PHE A 220 25.17 24.50 17.64
N GLY A 221 25.17 23.83 18.79
CA GLY A 221 25.36 24.49 20.08
C GLY A 221 26.72 25.19 20.22
N LEU A 222 27.79 24.54 19.76
CA LEU A 222 29.14 25.11 19.74
C LEU A 222 29.23 26.32 18.79
N ALA A 223 28.59 26.24 17.62
CA ALA A 223 28.50 27.35 16.68
C ALA A 223 27.73 28.55 17.27
N VAL A 224 26.63 28.32 17.99
CA VAL A 224 25.92 29.38 18.72
C VAL A 224 26.82 30.04 19.76
N ASN A 225 27.54 29.26 20.56
CA ASN A 225 28.47 29.80 21.56
C ASN A 225 29.56 30.67 20.92
N ARG A 226 30.17 30.18 19.82
CA ARG A 226 31.20 30.91 19.06
C ARG A 226 30.68 32.26 18.55
N LEU A 227 29.46 32.30 18.01
CA LEU A 227 28.83 33.52 17.52
C LEU A 227 28.45 34.48 18.66
N GLU A 228 27.97 33.97 19.79
CA GLU A 228 27.69 34.78 20.97
C GLU A 228 28.95 35.39 21.60
N GLU A 229 30.07 34.68 21.59
CA GLU A 229 31.37 35.21 22.02
C GLU A 229 31.84 36.34 21.11
N ARG A 230 31.73 36.17 19.78
CA ARG A 230 32.06 37.21 18.80
C ARG A 230 31.18 38.44 18.97
N ARG A 231 29.87 38.25 19.11
CA ARG A 231 28.91 39.32 19.33
C ARG A 231 29.23 40.19 20.56
N LYS A 232 29.84 39.59 21.60
CA LYS A 232 30.23 40.27 22.84
C LYS A 232 31.64 40.88 22.79
N ALA A 233 32.44 40.58 21.76
CA ALA A 233 33.78 41.11 21.61
C ALA A 233 33.77 42.61 21.32
N LYS A 234 34.67 43.37 21.96
CA LYS A 234 34.71 44.84 21.89
C LYS A 234 35.10 45.39 20.51
N ASP A 235 35.85 44.62 19.71
CA ASP A 235 36.37 45.03 18.39
C ASP A 235 35.59 44.43 17.21
N HIS A 236 34.34 44.00 17.42
CA HIS A 236 33.52 43.39 16.39
C HIS A 236 32.93 44.43 15.42
N SER A 237 33.70 44.79 14.40
CA SER A 237 33.36 45.85 13.42
C SER A 237 32.99 45.34 12.03
N ALA A 238 33.25 44.06 11.71
CA ALA A 238 33.04 43.50 10.37
C ALA A 238 32.30 42.15 10.42
N SER A 239 31.38 41.96 9.46
CA SER A 239 30.72 40.70 9.19
C SER A 239 31.73 39.63 8.75
N GLN A 240 31.66 38.43 9.31
CA GLN A 240 32.51 37.31 8.90
C GLN A 240 31.70 36.05 8.57
N ALA A 241 32.27 35.19 7.73
CA ALA A 241 31.75 33.84 7.47
C ALA A 241 32.81 32.79 7.82
N GLU A 242 32.43 31.80 8.61
CA GLU A 242 33.24 30.60 8.86
C GLU A 242 32.51 29.36 8.33
N VAL A 243 33.29 28.40 7.84
CA VAL A 243 32.79 27.13 7.32
C VAL A 243 33.43 26.00 8.10
N PHE A 244 32.62 25.05 8.55
CA PHE A 244 33.09 23.86 9.27
C PHE A 244 32.41 22.60 8.73
N ASN A 245 33.21 21.57 8.47
CA ASN A 245 32.73 20.22 8.22
C ASN A 245 32.32 19.56 9.53
N ILE A 246 31.10 19.04 9.56
CA ILE A 246 30.55 18.30 10.71
C ILE A 246 30.35 16.85 10.30
N GLY A 247 31.23 15.98 10.80
CA GLY A 247 31.32 14.56 10.49
C GLY A 247 32.08 13.80 11.57
N THR A 248 32.45 12.57 11.28
CA THR A 248 33.28 11.74 12.18
C THR A 248 34.75 11.69 11.74
N SER A 249 35.05 12.13 10.52
CA SER A 249 36.34 11.86 9.83
C SER A 249 36.64 10.36 9.66
N ASN A 250 35.67 9.48 9.88
CA ASN A 250 35.79 8.04 9.71
C ASN A 250 34.85 7.55 8.60
N SER A 251 35.24 6.50 7.89
CA SER A 251 34.40 5.84 6.88
C SER A 251 33.73 4.59 7.46
N THR A 252 32.52 4.29 7.02
CA THR A 252 31.89 2.98 7.18
C THR A 252 31.22 2.58 5.86
N SER A 253 31.47 1.35 5.41
CA SER A 253 30.86 0.86 4.18
C SER A 253 29.36 0.61 4.35
N ALA A 254 28.58 0.87 3.30
CA ALA A 254 27.14 0.68 3.30
C ALA A 254 26.75 -0.78 3.65
N ILE A 255 27.51 -1.76 3.15
CA ILE A 255 27.26 -3.18 3.45
C ILE A 255 27.47 -3.52 4.93
N LYS A 256 28.50 -2.94 5.57
CA LYS A 256 28.75 -3.13 7.00
C LYS A 256 27.62 -2.57 7.86
N LEU A 257 27.07 -1.41 7.47
CA LEU A 257 25.89 -0.82 8.12
C LEU A 257 24.68 -1.75 8.03
N ILE A 258 24.41 -2.31 6.84
CA ILE A 258 23.31 -3.25 6.64
C ILE A 258 23.48 -4.47 7.54
N ARG A 259 24.66 -5.11 7.53
CA ARG A 259 24.92 -6.32 8.34
C ARG A 259 24.79 -6.08 9.85
N LYS A 260 25.20 -4.91 10.33
CA LYS A 260 24.99 -4.49 11.73
C LYS A 260 23.51 -4.30 12.06
N ILE A 261 22.73 -3.68 11.17
CA ILE A 261 21.29 -3.51 11.34
C ILE A 261 20.56 -4.85 11.31
N LEU A 262 20.92 -5.77 10.40
CA LEU A 262 20.37 -7.13 10.36
C LEU A 262 20.61 -7.87 11.68
N HIS A 263 21.80 -7.76 12.25
CA HIS A 263 22.11 -8.34 13.55
C HIS A 263 21.23 -7.76 14.67
N LEU A 264 21.18 -6.43 14.80
CA LEU A 264 20.37 -5.75 15.83
C LEU A 264 18.89 -6.09 15.75
N THR A 265 18.37 -6.28 14.54
CA THR A 265 16.96 -6.55 14.30
C THR A 265 16.63 -8.05 14.26
N ASN A 266 17.64 -8.92 14.44
CA ASN A 266 17.55 -10.37 14.22
C ASN A 266 16.84 -10.70 12.89
N SER A 267 17.22 -9.98 11.84
CA SER A 267 16.50 -9.98 10.58
C SER A 267 17.09 -10.94 9.57
N SER A 268 16.22 -11.67 8.89
CA SER A 268 16.51 -12.51 7.72
C SER A 268 16.33 -11.75 6.40
N SER A 269 16.27 -10.41 6.45
CA SER A 269 15.95 -9.61 5.28
C SER A 269 16.93 -9.82 4.13
N PRO A 270 16.43 -10.06 2.91
CA PRO A 270 17.26 -10.13 1.73
C PRO A 270 17.94 -8.82 1.36
N ILE A 271 19.10 -8.90 0.71
CA ILE A 271 19.81 -7.73 0.19
C ILE A 271 19.84 -7.80 -1.33
N GLN A 272 19.21 -6.84 -1.99
CA GLN A 272 19.25 -6.69 -3.44
C GLN A 272 20.16 -5.53 -3.81
N THR A 273 21.29 -5.86 -4.42
CA THR A 273 22.24 -4.89 -4.99
C THR A 273 21.79 -4.50 -6.40
N LEU A 274 21.57 -3.21 -6.62
CA LEU A 274 21.23 -2.63 -7.92
C LEU A 274 22.47 -1.91 -8.50
N PRO A 275 22.57 -1.72 -9.83
CA PRO A 275 23.67 -0.96 -10.42
C PRO A 275 23.79 0.46 -9.82
N GLY A 276 25.02 0.92 -9.62
CA GLY A 276 25.33 2.24 -9.08
C GLY A 276 24.72 3.41 -9.85
N ASP A 277 24.79 4.61 -9.27
CA ASP A 277 24.26 5.85 -9.84
C ASP A 277 25.26 6.99 -9.59
N ASN A 278 25.93 7.42 -10.65
CA ASN A 278 27.02 8.41 -10.60
C ASN A 278 26.61 9.80 -10.08
N ARG A 279 25.30 10.07 -9.93
CA ARG A 279 24.78 11.29 -9.28
C ARG A 279 24.91 11.26 -7.76
N PHE A 280 25.30 10.12 -7.21
CA PHE A 280 25.59 9.89 -5.79
C PHE A 280 27.08 9.55 -5.67
N PRO A 281 27.90 10.38 -5.03
CA PRO A 281 29.31 10.08 -4.84
C PRO A 281 29.49 8.77 -4.06
N ASP A 282 30.31 7.85 -4.57
CA ASP A 282 30.53 6.53 -3.96
C ASP A 282 31.32 6.60 -2.65
N LYS A 283 32.10 7.66 -2.43
CA LYS A 283 32.92 7.83 -1.24
C LYS A 283 32.86 9.24 -0.70
N TYR A 284 32.66 9.38 0.60
CA TYR A 284 32.84 10.64 1.30
C TYR A 284 33.34 10.47 2.73
N VAL A 285 34.43 11.17 3.06
CA VAL A 285 34.92 11.38 4.43
C VAL A 285 35.34 12.85 4.54
N GLY A 286 34.72 13.62 5.45
CA GLY A 286 35.07 15.03 5.64
C GLY A 286 36.13 15.21 6.72
N SER A 287 37.10 16.11 6.52
CA SER A 287 38.04 16.49 7.59
C SER A 287 37.30 17.32 8.64
N THR A 288 37.40 16.96 9.92
CA THR A 288 36.84 17.74 11.04
C THR A 288 37.90 18.49 11.85
N GLU A 289 39.11 18.62 11.33
CA GLU A 289 40.25 19.27 12.00
C GLU A 289 39.93 20.71 12.38
N ARG A 290 39.48 21.53 11.42
CA ARG A 290 39.11 22.93 11.67
C ARG A 290 37.96 23.05 12.68
N ALA A 291 36.96 22.19 12.61
CA ALA A 291 35.86 22.17 13.58
C ALA A 291 36.35 21.81 15.00
N ARG A 292 37.32 20.90 15.12
CA ARG A 292 37.93 20.51 16.39
C ARG A 292 38.74 21.65 17.00
N GLU A 293 39.59 22.29 16.19
CA GLU A 293 40.50 23.35 16.64
C GLU A 293 39.75 24.63 17.03
N VAL A 294 38.74 25.02 16.24
CA VAL A 294 38.06 26.32 16.40
C VAL A 294 36.80 26.22 17.26
N LEU A 295 36.00 25.15 17.11
CA LEU A 295 34.74 24.98 17.86
C LEU A 295 34.89 24.04 19.07
N GLY A 296 35.99 23.29 19.18
CA GLY A 296 36.09 22.18 20.14
C GLY A 296 35.22 20.98 19.76
N TYR A 297 34.82 20.86 18.49
CA TYR A 297 33.93 19.79 18.04
C TYR A 297 34.64 18.43 17.95
N GLN A 298 34.03 17.40 18.53
CA GLN A 298 34.40 16.01 18.33
C GLN A 298 33.14 15.14 18.36
N ALA A 299 33.00 14.22 17.41
CA ALA A 299 31.92 13.24 17.42
C ALA A 299 32.09 12.28 18.61
N GLN A 300 31.05 12.12 19.43
CA GLN A 300 31.07 11.31 20.65
C GLN A 300 30.30 10.01 20.51
N VAL A 301 29.37 9.91 19.56
CA VAL A 301 28.53 8.73 19.40
C VAL A 301 29.10 7.84 18.30
N SER A 302 29.52 6.62 18.66
CA SER A 302 29.96 5.63 17.66
C SER A 302 28.79 5.17 16.79
N ILE A 303 29.11 4.65 15.59
CA ILE A 303 28.10 4.12 14.67
C ILE A 303 27.22 3.08 15.36
N ASP A 304 27.84 2.18 16.14
CA ASP A 304 27.18 1.09 16.84
C ASP A 304 26.24 1.58 17.94
N GLN A 305 26.70 2.51 18.78
CA GLN A 305 25.84 3.14 19.79
C GLN A 305 24.65 3.86 19.16
N GLY A 306 24.86 4.56 18.04
CA GLY A 306 23.80 5.26 17.34
C GLY A 306 22.77 4.32 16.71
N LEU A 307 23.20 3.22 16.09
CA LEU A 307 22.31 2.21 15.50
C LEU A 307 21.50 1.47 16.56
N HIS A 308 22.13 1.11 17.68
CA HIS A 308 21.48 0.45 18.82
C HIS A 308 20.36 1.32 19.42
N ARG A 309 20.66 2.60 19.70
CA ARG A 309 19.65 3.58 20.18
C ARG A 309 18.51 3.76 19.18
N LEU A 310 18.83 3.75 17.89
CA LEU A 310 17.82 3.88 16.84
C LEU A 310 16.90 2.67 16.78
N ALA A 311 17.43 1.44 16.86
CA ALA A 311 16.63 0.22 16.90
C ALA A 311 15.66 0.21 18.08
N ILE A 312 16.12 0.63 19.28
CA ILE A 312 15.26 0.82 20.45
C ILE A 312 14.13 1.82 20.15
N ALA A 313 14.46 3.00 19.62
CA ALA A 313 13.45 4.03 19.32
C ALA A 313 12.36 3.53 18.36
N TYR A 314 12.72 2.79 17.31
CA TYR A 314 11.75 2.19 16.39
C TYR A 314 10.85 1.14 17.05
N LEU A 315 11.40 0.30 17.93
CA LEU A 315 10.60 -0.71 18.65
C LEU A 315 9.71 -0.08 19.72
N THR A 316 10.17 0.98 20.40
CA THR A 316 9.34 1.74 21.34
C THR A 316 8.16 2.40 20.63
N ASP A 317 8.37 3.10 19.52
CA ASP A 317 7.28 3.68 18.71
C ASP A 317 6.29 2.61 18.24
N THR A 318 6.80 1.43 17.88
CA THR A 318 5.99 0.27 17.48
C THR A 318 5.15 -0.25 18.65
N ALA A 319 5.73 -0.37 19.83
CA ALA A 319 5.02 -0.80 21.04
C ALA A 319 3.91 0.19 21.43
N ASP A 320 4.19 1.50 21.37
CA ASP A 320 3.22 2.56 21.67
C ASP A 320 2.08 2.56 20.65
N TYR A 321 2.39 2.45 19.35
CA TYR A 321 1.38 2.30 18.32
C TYR A 321 0.49 1.09 18.60
N LEU A 322 1.08 -0.08 18.87
CA LEU A 322 0.34 -1.31 19.13
C LEU A 322 -0.55 -1.18 20.35
N TYR A 323 -0.05 -0.59 21.43
CA TYR A 323 -0.82 -0.32 22.63
C TYR A 323 -2.07 0.53 22.34
N HIS A 324 -1.90 1.65 21.63
CA HIS A 324 -3.02 2.51 21.26
C HIS A 324 -3.99 1.85 20.27
N LYS A 325 -3.47 1.11 19.28
CA LYS A 325 -4.26 0.41 18.27
C LYS A 325 -5.12 -0.69 18.90
N ILE A 326 -4.53 -1.49 19.82
CA ILE A 326 -5.26 -2.48 20.60
C ILE A 326 -6.34 -1.80 21.44
N GLY A 327 -6.02 -0.71 22.14
CA GLY A 327 -6.99 0.01 22.96
C GLY A 327 -8.16 0.60 22.14
N ALA A 328 -7.91 1.04 20.91
CA ALA A 328 -8.93 1.62 20.04
C ALA A 328 -9.80 0.57 19.32
N ASP A 329 -9.17 -0.47 18.76
CA ASP A 329 -9.81 -1.41 17.84
C ASP A 329 -10.24 -2.72 18.51
N CYS A 330 -9.60 -3.11 19.63
CA CYS A 330 -9.85 -4.39 20.31
C CYS A 330 -10.76 -4.25 21.51
N LYS A 331 -12.03 -3.99 21.22
CA LYS A 331 -13.10 -4.02 22.23
C LYS A 331 -13.32 -5.46 22.74
N PRO A 332 -13.76 -5.62 24.01
CA PRO A 332 -14.17 -6.93 24.50
C PRO A 332 -15.31 -7.51 23.62
N PRO A 333 -15.41 -8.85 23.53
CA PRO A 333 -16.48 -9.50 22.78
C PRO A 333 -17.85 -8.96 23.22
N ARG A 334 -18.67 -8.57 22.25
CA ARG A 334 -20.05 -8.18 22.51
C ARG A 334 -20.83 -9.39 23.01
N THR A 335 -21.71 -9.18 23.99
CA THR A 335 -22.71 -10.17 24.37
C THR A 335 -23.95 -10.08 23.47
N PHE A 336 -24.49 -11.23 23.11
CA PHE A 336 -25.67 -11.37 22.27
C PHE A 336 -26.89 -11.71 23.12
N SER A 337 -28.07 -11.48 22.55
CA SER A 337 -29.34 -11.74 23.21
C SER A 337 -30.44 -12.04 22.19
N LEU A 338 -31.56 -12.56 22.68
CA LEU A 338 -32.77 -12.73 21.87
C LEU A 338 -33.20 -11.43 21.16
N LYS A 339 -32.97 -10.25 21.79
CA LYS A 339 -33.29 -8.95 21.18
C LYS A 339 -32.49 -8.71 19.91
N ASP A 340 -31.23 -9.14 19.88
CA ASP A 340 -30.36 -8.98 18.70
C ASP A 340 -30.85 -9.87 17.57
N LEU A 341 -31.22 -11.12 17.86
CA LEU A 341 -31.82 -12.04 16.88
C LEU A 341 -33.15 -11.50 16.32
N LEU A 342 -34.03 -10.98 17.18
CA LEU A 342 -35.29 -10.35 16.76
C LEU A 342 -35.09 -9.08 15.91
N SER A 343 -33.96 -8.40 16.06
CA SER A 343 -33.67 -7.20 15.26
C SER A 343 -33.41 -7.51 13.79
N LEU A 344 -33.20 -8.78 13.44
CA LEU A 344 -32.95 -9.24 12.08
C LEU A 344 -34.22 -9.50 11.26
N ASP A 345 -35.40 -9.40 11.87
CA ASP A 345 -36.68 -9.52 11.18
C ASP A 345 -36.79 -8.50 10.03
N GLY A 346 -37.15 -8.96 8.83
CA GLY A 346 -37.23 -8.14 7.62
C GLY A 346 -35.88 -7.76 7.01
N CYS A 347 -34.76 -8.27 7.54
CA CYS A 347 -33.47 -8.20 6.86
C CYS A 347 -33.30 -9.39 5.90
N SER A 348 -32.35 -9.29 4.97
CA SER A 348 -31.97 -10.42 4.10
C SER A 348 -30.53 -10.82 4.40
N GLY A 349 -30.12 -12.07 4.28
CA GLY A 349 -28.76 -12.47 4.62
C GLY A 349 -28.40 -13.91 4.29
N THR A 350 -27.16 -14.30 4.55
CA THR A 350 -26.71 -15.68 4.41
C THR A 350 -26.82 -16.41 5.74
N VAL A 351 -27.00 -17.73 5.67
CA VAL A 351 -26.96 -18.62 6.83
C VAL A 351 -25.91 -19.69 6.56
N ALA A 352 -24.93 -19.80 7.45
CA ALA A 352 -23.89 -20.82 7.43
C ALA A 352 -24.10 -21.78 8.60
N GLY A 353 -24.00 -23.09 8.37
CA GLY A 353 -23.88 -24.09 9.43
C GLY A 353 -22.44 -24.54 9.59
N ASP A 354 -22.09 -24.93 10.80
CA ASP A 354 -20.77 -25.51 11.11
C ASP A 354 -20.72 -26.99 10.71
N PHE A 355 -19.61 -27.37 10.08
CA PHE A 355 -19.31 -28.73 9.66
C PHE A 355 -17.83 -29.01 9.96
N GLY A 356 -17.55 -29.55 11.14
CA GLY A 356 -16.20 -29.87 11.58
C GLY A 356 -15.26 -28.65 11.66
N GLY A 357 -15.80 -27.46 11.95
CA GLY A 357 -15.05 -26.20 11.98
C GLY A 357 -14.99 -25.47 10.64
N GLU A 358 -15.65 -25.97 9.59
CA GLU A 358 -15.75 -25.32 8.27
C GLU A 358 -17.20 -24.86 8.00
N PRO A 359 -17.43 -23.65 7.47
CA PRO A 359 -18.77 -23.16 7.17
C PRO A 359 -19.35 -23.82 5.91
N ARG A 360 -20.59 -24.31 6.01
CA ARG A 360 -21.41 -24.76 4.88
C ARG A 360 -22.61 -23.84 4.74
N TYR A 361 -23.00 -23.49 3.52
CA TYR A 361 -24.07 -22.53 3.27
C TYR A 361 -25.31 -23.21 2.72
N ALA A 362 -26.47 -22.74 3.15
CA ALA A 362 -27.73 -23.14 2.55
C ALA A 362 -27.76 -22.67 1.09
N PHE A 363 -27.84 -23.62 0.16
CA PHE A 363 -27.79 -23.36 -1.28
C PHE A 363 -29.05 -23.87 -1.98
N LEU A 364 -29.65 -22.99 -2.78
CA LEU A 364 -30.74 -23.31 -3.68
C LEU A 364 -30.18 -23.77 -5.03
N ARG A 365 -30.28 -25.08 -5.31
CA ARG A 365 -29.97 -25.59 -6.65
C ARG A 365 -31.22 -25.47 -7.53
N GLU A 366 -31.25 -24.46 -8.40
CA GLU A 366 -32.22 -24.40 -9.51
C GLU A 366 -32.04 -25.67 -10.36
N ALA A 367 -33.15 -26.36 -10.68
CA ALA A 367 -33.11 -27.60 -11.46
C ALA A 367 -32.37 -27.41 -12.80
N ASN A 368 -31.24 -28.12 -12.94
CA ASN A 368 -30.43 -28.38 -14.14
C ASN A 368 -30.16 -27.22 -15.13
N ARG A 369 -28.97 -26.60 -15.02
CA ARG A 369 -28.34 -25.82 -16.11
C ARG A 369 -27.31 -26.58 -16.95
N PHE A 370 -26.98 -27.84 -16.64
CA PHE A 370 -25.81 -28.52 -17.20
C PHE A 370 -26.02 -29.98 -17.68
N ASP A 371 -27.26 -30.38 -18.00
CA ASP A 371 -27.49 -31.63 -18.74
C ASP A 371 -28.03 -31.30 -20.14
N PRO A 372 -27.21 -31.44 -21.20
CA PRO A 372 -27.65 -31.16 -22.57
C PRO A 372 -28.74 -32.11 -23.08
N ASN A 373 -28.94 -33.26 -22.42
CA ASN A 373 -29.73 -34.37 -22.94
C ASN A 373 -31.06 -34.62 -22.20
N GLN A 374 -31.36 -33.90 -21.11
CA GLN A 374 -32.65 -34.01 -20.42
C GLN A 374 -33.59 -32.85 -20.76
N GLN A 375 -34.80 -33.18 -21.22
CA GLN A 375 -35.89 -32.21 -21.42
C GLN A 375 -36.15 -31.41 -20.14
N LYS A 376 -36.17 -30.09 -20.28
CA LYS A 376 -36.45 -29.10 -19.22
C LYS A 376 -37.78 -29.39 -18.53
N ASN A 377 -37.77 -30.00 -17.35
CA ASN A 377 -38.96 -30.09 -16.52
C ASN A 377 -38.93 -28.96 -15.47
N LEU A 378 -39.56 -27.83 -15.80
CA LEU A 378 -39.62 -26.61 -14.98
C LEU A 378 -40.41 -26.77 -13.67
N ASN A 379 -40.99 -27.95 -13.42
CA ASN A 379 -41.85 -28.25 -12.27
C ASN A 379 -41.16 -29.05 -11.17
N ASP A 380 -39.90 -29.48 -11.32
CA ASP A 380 -39.19 -30.16 -10.24
C ASP A 380 -38.93 -29.18 -9.06
N PRO A 381 -39.23 -29.58 -7.82
CA PRO A 381 -38.94 -28.74 -6.66
C PRO A 381 -37.41 -28.55 -6.53
N PRO A 382 -36.94 -27.33 -6.22
CA PRO A 382 -35.52 -27.09 -6.00
C PRO A 382 -35.01 -27.96 -4.85
N LYS A 383 -33.82 -28.54 -5.03
CA LYS A 383 -33.17 -29.33 -3.97
C LYS A 383 -32.33 -28.39 -3.08
N TYR A 384 -32.50 -28.50 -1.77
CA TYR A 384 -31.76 -27.74 -0.76
C TYR A 384 -30.61 -28.56 -0.21
N GLU A 385 -29.40 -28.00 -0.23
CA GLU A 385 -28.18 -28.66 0.28
C GLU A 385 -27.31 -27.66 1.06
N TRP A 386 -26.60 -28.17 2.07
CA TRP A 386 -25.53 -27.44 2.76
C TRP A 386 -24.23 -27.72 2.03
N VAL A 387 -23.79 -26.78 1.19
CA VAL A 387 -22.59 -26.94 0.38
C VAL A 387 -21.54 -25.94 0.77
N ASP A 388 -20.28 -26.32 0.57
CA ASP A 388 -19.19 -25.37 0.58
C ASP A 388 -19.23 -24.62 -0.77
N SER A 389 -19.99 -23.52 -0.78
CA SER A 389 -20.24 -22.74 -1.98
C SER A 389 -19.63 -21.36 -1.84
N ASP A 390 -18.81 -21.01 -2.83
CA ASP A 390 -18.35 -19.65 -3.04
C ASP A 390 -19.49 -18.72 -3.51
N MET A 391 -20.74 -19.19 -3.56
CA MET A 391 -21.93 -18.42 -3.93
C MET A 391 -23.15 -18.83 -3.07
N PRO A 392 -23.20 -18.50 -1.78
CA PRO A 392 -24.34 -18.84 -0.93
C PRO A 392 -25.65 -18.21 -1.43
N THR A 393 -26.77 -18.88 -1.16
CA THR A 393 -28.09 -18.29 -1.35
C THR A 393 -28.34 -17.25 -0.26
N THR A 394 -28.99 -16.14 -0.63
CA THR A 394 -29.44 -15.14 0.33
C THR A 394 -30.91 -15.34 0.61
N TRP A 395 -31.26 -15.22 1.88
CA TRP A 395 -32.58 -15.49 2.42
C TRP A 395 -33.13 -14.22 3.04
N GLU A 396 -34.40 -13.92 2.80
CA GLU A 396 -35.16 -12.96 3.60
C GLU A 396 -35.53 -13.61 4.94
N PHE A 397 -35.30 -12.88 6.03
CA PHE A 397 -35.51 -13.35 7.38
C PHE A 397 -36.86 -12.88 7.90
N GLU A 398 -37.73 -13.81 8.29
CA GLU A 398 -38.91 -13.51 9.09
C GLU A 398 -38.68 -14.09 10.50
N ILE A 399 -38.56 -13.21 11.50
CA ILE A 399 -38.17 -13.59 12.86
C ILE A 399 -39.15 -13.04 13.88
N LYS A 400 -39.80 -13.94 14.62
CA LYS A 400 -40.83 -13.61 15.61
C LYS A 400 -40.45 -14.15 16.97
N LYS A 401 -40.83 -13.44 18.04
CA LYS A 401 -40.53 -13.89 19.41
C LYS A 401 -41.30 -15.17 19.73
N PHE A 402 -40.60 -16.17 20.28
CA PHE A 402 -41.19 -17.44 20.71
C PHE A 402 -40.73 -17.77 22.15
N GLY A 403 -41.62 -17.61 23.12
CA GLY A 403 -41.28 -17.81 24.53
C GLY A 403 -40.28 -16.78 25.09
N LYS A 404 -39.50 -17.18 26.11
CA LYS A 404 -38.59 -16.27 26.85
C LYS A 404 -37.18 -16.18 26.28
N LYS A 405 -36.68 -17.24 25.63
CA LYS A 405 -35.29 -17.34 25.14
C LYS A 405 -35.15 -17.71 23.66
N GLN A 406 -36.26 -17.92 22.95
CA GLN A 406 -36.26 -18.40 21.57
C GLN A 406 -36.97 -17.42 20.64
N ALA A 407 -36.68 -17.55 19.35
CA ALA A 407 -37.42 -16.92 18.27
C ALA A 407 -37.89 -17.98 17.28
N SER A 408 -39.05 -17.79 16.69
CA SER A 408 -39.39 -18.45 15.43
C SER A 408 -38.63 -17.76 14.29
N VAL A 409 -38.02 -18.54 13.41
CA VAL A 409 -37.26 -18.08 12.23
C VAL A 409 -37.78 -18.82 11.00
N MET A 410 -38.14 -18.06 9.97
CA MET A 410 -38.37 -18.56 8.62
C MET A 410 -37.39 -17.91 7.65
N LEU A 411 -36.84 -18.72 6.74
CA LEU A 411 -35.92 -18.27 5.70
C LEU A 411 -36.63 -18.35 4.34
N LYS A 412 -36.89 -17.19 3.73
CA LYS A 412 -37.58 -17.06 2.45
C LYS A 412 -36.61 -16.75 1.32
N GLY A 413 -36.85 -17.28 0.13
CA GLY A 413 -36.12 -16.93 -1.09
C GLY A 413 -37.08 -16.78 -2.27
N THR A 414 -36.72 -15.96 -3.25
CA THR A 414 -37.59 -15.69 -4.41
C THR A 414 -36.90 -16.20 -5.69
N ALA A 415 -37.58 -17.03 -6.47
CA ALA A 415 -37.01 -17.60 -7.69
C ALA A 415 -36.83 -16.53 -8.78
N ARG A 416 -35.62 -16.49 -9.36
CA ARG A 416 -35.16 -15.42 -10.27
C ARG A 416 -36.00 -15.25 -11.54
N ASN A 417 -36.66 -16.31 -12.02
CA ASN A 417 -37.35 -16.30 -13.30
C ASN A 417 -38.88 -16.29 -13.19
N THR A 418 -39.43 -16.54 -12.00
CA THR A 418 -40.88 -16.78 -11.83
C THR A 418 -41.52 -15.93 -10.74
N GLY A 419 -40.73 -15.23 -9.91
CA GLY A 419 -41.25 -14.47 -8.76
C GLY A 419 -41.87 -15.34 -7.66
N LYS A 420 -41.80 -16.68 -7.79
CA LYS A 420 -42.37 -17.61 -6.81
C LYS A 420 -41.51 -17.63 -5.54
N GLU A 421 -42.17 -17.52 -4.39
CA GLU A 421 -41.54 -17.65 -3.07
C GLU A 421 -41.23 -19.12 -2.76
N TRP A 422 -40.08 -19.34 -2.13
CA TRP A 422 -39.57 -20.61 -1.65
C TRP A 422 -39.09 -20.46 -0.21
N TYR A 423 -39.12 -21.56 0.53
CA TYR A 423 -38.71 -21.59 1.94
C TYR A 423 -37.61 -22.63 2.11
N PHE A 424 -36.64 -22.34 2.96
CA PHE A 424 -35.69 -23.37 3.38
C PHE A 424 -36.44 -24.48 4.15
N GLU A 425 -36.25 -25.73 3.73
CA GLU A 425 -36.87 -26.90 4.36
C GLU A 425 -35.76 -27.80 4.95
N ALA A 426 -35.92 -28.25 6.20
CA ALA A 426 -34.96 -29.15 6.82
C ALA A 426 -35.03 -30.56 6.19
N PRO A 427 -33.88 -31.19 5.88
CA PRO A 427 -33.83 -32.53 5.30
C PRO A 427 -33.96 -33.60 6.41
N ASP A 428 -35.04 -33.59 7.17
CA ASP A 428 -35.34 -34.65 8.16
C ASP A 428 -36.01 -35.89 7.54
N GLY A 429 -36.30 -35.83 6.23
CA GLY A 429 -36.86 -36.93 5.46
C GLY A 429 -38.32 -37.25 5.74
N HIS A 430 -38.99 -36.55 6.67
CA HIS A 430 -40.35 -36.90 7.11
C HIS A 430 -41.28 -35.70 7.38
N THR A 431 -40.76 -34.47 7.55
CA THR A 431 -41.55 -33.26 7.79
C THR A 431 -40.92 -32.03 7.14
N THR A 432 -41.52 -31.54 6.04
CA THR A 432 -41.19 -30.23 5.45
C THR A 432 -41.68 -29.11 6.38
N THR A 433 -40.90 -28.80 7.41
CA THR A 433 -41.13 -27.65 8.28
C THR A 433 -40.47 -26.42 7.69
N LYS A 434 -41.25 -25.34 7.55
CA LYS A 434 -40.81 -24.03 7.01
C LYS A 434 -40.36 -23.07 8.09
N GLU A 435 -40.64 -23.40 9.36
CA GLU A 435 -40.45 -22.57 10.54
C GLU A 435 -39.60 -23.31 11.57
N PHE A 436 -38.56 -22.63 12.06
CA PHE A 436 -37.59 -23.16 13.01
C PHE A 436 -37.62 -22.37 14.31
N LEU A 437 -37.41 -23.04 15.43
CA LEU A 437 -37.12 -22.38 16.69
C LEU A 437 -35.61 -22.14 16.78
N ALA A 438 -35.24 -20.88 16.99
CA ALA A 438 -33.87 -20.41 17.05
C ALA A 438 -33.51 -19.94 18.46
N GLN A 439 -32.34 -20.35 18.92
CA GLN A 439 -31.74 -19.86 20.17
C GLN A 439 -30.32 -19.36 19.91
N VAL A 440 -30.06 -18.12 20.31
CA VAL A 440 -28.74 -17.50 20.21
C VAL A 440 -27.87 -17.82 21.44
N ASP A 441 -26.59 -18.06 21.21
CA ASP A 441 -25.56 -18.16 22.24
C ASP A 441 -25.06 -16.76 22.62
N ASP A 442 -25.14 -16.42 23.91
CA ASP A 442 -24.87 -15.06 24.39
C ASP A 442 -23.39 -14.65 24.23
N SER A 443 -22.46 -15.59 24.10
CA SER A 443 -21.02 -15.33 24.03
C SER A 443 -20.47 -15.24 22.61
N THR A 444 -21.04 -16.02 21.70
CA THR A 444 -20.57 -16.16 20.31
C THR A 444 -21.51 -15.51 19.31
N GLY A 445 -22.79 -15.39 19.63
CA GLY A 445 -23.83 -14.99 18.70
C GLY A 445 -24.24 -16.10 17.73
N TYR A 446 -23.72 -17.32 17.88
CA TYR A 446 -24.16 -18.45 17.06
C TYR A 446 -25.59 -18.85 17.43
N VAL A 447 -26.29 -19.41 16.45
CA VAL A 447 -27.70 -19.75 16.56
C VAL A 447 -27.85 -21.27 16.43
N SER A 448 -28.52 -21.90 17.38
CA SER A 448 -29.00 -23.27 17.23
C SER A 448 -30.41 -23.25 16.66
N LEU A 449 -30.73 -24.17 15.76
CA LEU A 449 -32.03 -24.29 15.12
C LEU A 449 -32.67 -25.63 15.49
N THR A 450 -33.94 -25.62 15.85
CA THR A 450 -34.76 -26.83 16.04
C THR A 450 -36.06 -26.73 15.25
N THR A 451 -36.58 -27.86 14.81
CA THR A 451 -37.89 -27.94 14.17
C THR A 451 -39.01 -27.72 15.18
N ALA A 452 -40.24 -27.50 14.71
CA ALA A 452 -41.42 -27.39 15.58
C ALA A 452 -41.67 -28.65 16.45
N SER A 453 -41.16 -29.82 16.04
CA SER A 453 -41.22 -31.07 16.83
C SER A 453 -40.08 -31.19 17.85
N GLY A 454 -39.17 -30.22 17.92
CA GLY A 454 -38.05 -30.18 18.85
C GLY A 454 -36.78 -30.89 18.36
N ALA A 455 -36.75 -31.43 17.14
CA ALA A 455 -35.56 -32.06 16.59
C ALA A 455 -34.51 -31.01 16.14
N PRO A 456 -33.22 -31.21 16.43
CA PRO A 456 -32.16 -30.28 16.01
C PRO A 456 -31.96 -30.32 14.49
N VAL A 457 -31.76 -29.14 13.88
CA VAL A 457 -31.33 -29.04 12.49
C VAL A 457 -29.82 -29.25 12.45
N VAL A 458 -29.36 -30.14 11.58
CA VAL A 458 -27.94 -30.45 11.39
C VAL A 458 -27.50 -30.14 9.96
N THR A 459 -26.23 -29.76 9.80
CA THR A 459 -25.59 -29.71 8.48
C THR A 459 -25.43 -31.13 7.93
N LEU A 460 -25.70 -31.36 6.64
CA LEU A 460 -25.53 -32.69 6.02
C LEU A 460 -24.60 -32.57 4.81
N ASN A 461 -23.64 -33.49 4.69
CA ASN A 461 -22.80 -33.62 3.51
C ASN A 461 -23.47 -34.57 2.49
N ASN A 462 -24.34 -34.02 1.64
CA ASN A 462 -24.84 -34.79 0.50
C ASN A 462 -23.80 -34.72 -0.62
N GLY A 463 -22.79 -35.59 -0.56
CA GLY A 463 -22.06 -35.96 -1.77
C GLY A 463 -23.02 -36.54 -2.81
N PHE A 464 -22.60 -36.60 -4.08
CA PHE A 464 -23.39 -37.03 -5.25
C PHE A 464 -24.10 -38.42 -5.16
N ASP A 465 -24.05 -39.12 -4.03
CA ASP A 465 -24.70 -40.40 -3.78
C ASP A 465 -25.84 -40.28 -2.75
N GLN A 466 -27.08 -40.25 -3.25
CA GLN A 466 -28.30 -40.08 -2.45
C GLN A 466 -28.65 -41.30 -1.55
N ARG A 467 -27.82 -42.36 -1.51
CA ARG A 467 -28.18 -43.65 -0.88
C ARG A 467 -27.68 -43.86 0.54
N ARG A 468 -26.92 -42.94 1.15
CA ARG A 468 -26.48 -43.05 2.56
C ARG A 468 -26.81 -41.79 3.37
N ARG A 469 -28.01 -41.75 3.95
CA ARG A 469 -28.38 -40.77 5.00
C ARG A 469 -27.82 -41.20 6.37
N ALA A 470 -26.50 -41.21 6.52
CA ALA A 470 -25.89 -41.29 7.84
C ALA A 470 -25.48 -39.87 8.27
N LEU A 471 -25.85 -39.46 9.47
CA LEU A 471 -25.35 -38.22 10.09
C LEU A 471 -23.82 -38.29 10.14
N ASP A 472 -23.14 -37.36 9.47
CA ASP A 472 -21.69 -37.25 9.54
C ASP A 472 -21.30 -36.77 10.96
N PRO A 473 -20.34 -37.41 11.66
CA PRO A 473 -19.86 -36.98 12.97
C PRO A 473 -19.39 -35.51 13.04
N ALA A 474 -19.01 -34.92 11.90
CA ALA A 474 -18.62 -33.52 11.79
C ALA A 474 -19.81 -32.53 11.81
N SER A 475 -21.05 -33.01 11.71
CA SER A 475 -22.25 -32.18 11.64
C SER A 475 -22.62 -31.59 13.00
N THR A 476 -22.85 -30.28 13.07
CA THR A 476 -23.26 -29.62 14.32
C THR A 476 -24.58 -28.86 14.16
N ASN A 477 -25.27 -28.58 15.28
CA ASN A 477 -26.45 -27.70 15.33
C ASN A 477 -26.02 -26.27 15.70
N THR A 478 -25.07 -25.74 14.95
CA THR A 478 -24.51 -24.39 15.18
C THR A 478 -24.52 -23.64 13.86
N PHE A 479 -25.29 -22.57 13.83
CA PHE A 479 -25.53 -21.76 12.66
C PHE A 479 -25.08 -20.31 12.90
N ARG A 480 -24.76 -19.64 11.81
CA ARG A 480 -24.31 -18.26 11.79
C ARG A 480 -25.15 -17.49 10.79
N PHE A 481 -25.73 -16.39 11.27
CA PHE A 481 -26.54 -15.48 10.46
C PHE A 481 -25.71 -14.25 10.08
N THR A 482 -25.68 -13.92 8.79
CA THR A 482 -25.04 -12.71 8.27
C THR A 482 -26.09 -11.81 7.61
N PRO A 483 -26.70 -10.87 8.36
CA PRO A 483 -27.79 -10.03 7.89
C PRO A 483 -27.32 -8.80 7.09
N PHE A 484 -28.17 -8.38 6.16
CA PHE A 484 -28.15 -7.15 5.36
C PHE A 484 -29.48 -6.42 5.61
N CYS A 485 -29.44 -5.31 6.33
CA CYS A 485 -30.61 -4.52 6.71
C CYS A 485 -30.58 -3.15 6.02
N CYS A 486 -31.74 -2.64 5.60
CA CYS A 486 -31.86 -1.30 5.02
C CYS A 486 -31.52 -0.18 6.03
N PRO A 487 -31.01 0.99 5.57
CA PRO A 487 -30.31 1.99 6.37
C PRO A 487 -31.13 2.65 7.49
N ASN A 488 -32.44 2.39 7.56
CA ASN A 488 -33.30 2.86 8.66
C ASN A 488 -33.22 1.98 9.91
N ARG A 489 -32.46 0.88 9.88
CA ARG A 489 -32.27 -0.02 11.01
C ARG A 489 -30.77 -0.31 11.15
N GLU A 490 -30.15 0.18 12.22
CA GLU A 490 -28.82 -0.29 12.63
C GLU A 490 -29.05 -1.62 13.38
N PRO A 491 -28.77 -2.80 12.78
CA PRO A 491 -29.06 -4.06 13.46
C PRO A 491 -28.17 -4.19 14.70
N GLY A 492 -28.73 -4.76 15.75
CA GLY A 492 -27.96 -5.16 16.94
C GLY A 492 -27.03 -6.35 16.67
N TRP A 493 -26.84 -6.77 15.44
CA TRP A 493 -25.97 -7.89 15.08
C TRP A 493 -24.70 -7.34 14.45
N PRO A 494 -23.50 -7.73 14.90
CA PRO A 494 -22.27 -7.35 14.22
C PRO A 494 -22.34 -7.95 12.82
N GLY A 495 -22.61 -7.11 11.82
CA GLY A 495 -22.87 -7.52 10.44
C GLY A 495 -21.65 -8.14 9.75
N PHE A 496 -21.49 -7.87 8.45
CA PHE A 496 -20.43 -8.38 7.56
C PHE A 496 -18.99 -8.55 8.12
N ARG A 497 -18.58 -7.84 9.17
CA ARG A 497 -17.21 -7.94 9.72
C ARG A 497 -16.91 -9.28 10.38
N GLU A 498 -17.96 -9.98 10.81
CA GLU A 498 -17.83 -11.27 11.45
C GLU A 498 -17.95 -12.42 10.42
N ASP A 499 -18.61 -12.25 9.28
CA ASP A 499 -18.85 -13.35 8.31
C ASP A 499 -17.57 -14.03 7.77
N PRO A 500 -17.42 -15.37 7.81
CA PRO A 500 -16.30 -16.11 7.22
C PRO A 500 -16.12 -15.90 5.72
N LEU A 501 -17.18 -15.55 4.98
CA LEU A 501 -17.08 -15.20 3.55
C LEU A 501 -16.51 -13.79 3.35
N ALA A 502 -16.76 -12.90 4.29
CA ALA A 502 -16.35 -11.51 4.22
C ALA A 502 -14.99 -11.29 4.87
N ALA A 503 -14.60 -12.12 5.85
CA ALA A 503 -13.23 -12.32 6.28
C ALA A 503 -12.43 -12.78 5.06
N ALA A 504 -11.93 -11.80 4.30
CA ALA A 504 -11.09 -12.07 3.16
C ALA A 504 -9.93 -12.95 3.62
N ILE A 505 -9.44 -13.81 2.73
CA ILE A 505 -8.20 -14.57 2.93
C ILE A 505 -7.11 -13.68 3.55
N LEU A 506 -7.07 -12.38 3.22
CA LEU A 506 -6.24 -11.35 3.87
C LEU A 506 -6.11 -11.45 5.41
N ASP A 507 -7.19 -11.72 6.13
CA ASP A 507 -7.19 -11.82 7.60
C ASP A 507 -6.97 -13.26 8.07
N GLU A 508 -7.23 -14.25 7.20
CA GLU A 508 -7.18 -15.68 7.48
C GLU A 508 -5.99 -16.40 6.85
N ARG A 509 -5.00 -15.64 6.35
CA ARG A 509 -3.94 -16.09 5.44
C ARG A 509 -3.21 -17.38 5.85
N THR A 510 -3.30 -17.81 7.11
CA THR A 510 -2.72 -19.04 7.67
C THR A 510 -3.23 -20.37 7.06
N SER A 511 -4.30 -20.36 6.24
CA SER A 511 -4.88 -21.58 5.65
C SER A 511 -5.79 -21.30 4.44
N ASN A 512 -5.83 -22.23 3.46
CA ASN A 512 -6.83 -22.25 2.38
C ASN A 512 -8.22 -22.73 2.85
N LYS A 513 -8.38 -23.07 4.13
CA LYS A 513 -9.65 -23.52 4.72
C LYS A 513 -10.36 -22.38 5.44
N ARG A 514 -11.64 -22.21 5.14
CA ARG A 514 -12.54 -21.27 5.85
C ARG A 514 -12.79 -21.79 7.26
N ALA A 515 -12.42 -21.03 8.28
CA ALA A 515 -12.81 -21.37 9.64
C ALA A 515 -14.26 -20.90 9.90
N PHE A 516 -15.10 -21.74 10.50
CA PHE A 516 -16.48 -21.37 10.82
C PHE A 516 -16.54 -20.16 11.78
N ASP A 517 -15.58 -20.08 12.69
CA ASP A 517 -15.43 -19.02 13.70
C ASP A 517 -14.59 -17.83 13.24
N ALA A 518 -14.25 -17.78 11.94
CA ALA A 518 -13.61 -16.65 11.28
C ALA A 518 -14.23 -15.31 11.70
N SER A 519 -13.38 -14.31 11.97
CA SER A 519 -13.80 -12.98 12.38
C SER A 519 -12.65 -11.99 12.15
N GLN A 520 -12.86 -10.98 11.30
CA GLN A 520 -11.82 -9.98 11.01
C GLN A 520 -11.37 -9.24 12.28
N PRO A 521 -12.30 -8.75 13.15
CA PRO A 521 -11.89 -8.05 14.37
C PRO A 521 -11.13 -8.95 15.35
N LYS A 522 -11.59 -10.19 15.58
CA LYS A 522 -10.92 -11.11 16.51
C LYS A 522 -9.52 -11.45 16.02
N ARG A 523 -9.36 -11.78 14.74
CA ARG A 523 -8.05 -12.10 14.14
C ARG A 523 -7.12 -10.90 14.15
N LEU A 524 -7.58 -9.72 13.74
CA LEU A 524 -6.78 -8.50 13.82
C LEU A 524 -6.28 -8.27 15.25
N CYS A 525 -7.15 -8.43 16.24
CA CYS A 525 -6.81 -8.21 17.64
C CYS A 525 -5.85 -9.23 18.22
N GLN A 526 -5.99 -10.51 17.86
CA GLN A 526 -5.02 -11.54 18.22
C GLN A 526 -3.64 -11.18 17.68
N ARG A 527 -3.58 -10.85 16.38
CA ARG A 527 -2.33 -10.46 15.70
C ARG A 527 -1.67 -9.23 16.29
N LEU A 528 -2.44 -8.20 16.62
CA LEU A 528 -1.92 -7.01 17.28
C LEU A 528 -1.27 -7.36 18.63
N ARG A 529 -1.86 -8.28 19.40
CA ARG A 529 -1.31 -8.76 20.68
C ARG A 529 -0.06 -9.61 20.49
N ASP A 530 -0.05 -10.50 19.50
CA ASP A 530 1.12 -11.33 19.18
C ASP A 530 2.31 -10.46 18.75
N ALA A 531 2.06 -9.47 17.88
CA ALA A 531 3.08 -8.50 17.51
C ALA A 531 3.57 -7.69 18.72
N GLN A 532 2.68 -7.30 19.63
CA GLN A 532 3.06 -6.57 20.85
C GLN A 532 3.96 -7.43 21.74
N ALA A 533 3.69 -8.72 21.86
CA ALA A 533 4.53 -9.65 22.62
C ALA A 533 5.94 -9.76 22.01
N ILE A 534 6.03 -9.95 20.68
CA ILE A 534 7.31 -10.04 19.95
C ILE A 534 8.12 -8.74 20.11
N VAL A 535 7.47 -7.59 19.93
CA VAL A 535 8.13 -6.28 20.05
C VAL A 535 8.66 -6.06 21.46
N ARG A 536 7.91 -6.44 22.50
CA ARG A 536 8.38 -6.39 23.90
C ARG A 536 9.62 -7.27 24.10
N THR A 537 9.58 -8.53 23.66
CA THR A 537 10.74 -9.42 23.76
C THR A 537 11.97 -8.86 23.04
N ARG A 538 11.81 -8.31 21.83
CA ARG A 538 12.92 -7.68 21.09
C ARG A 538 13.46 -6.44 21.81
N LEU A 539 12.58 -5.63 22.39
CA LEU A 539 12.97 -4.44 23.16
C LEU A 539 13.78 -4.84 24.40
N ASP A 540 13.34 -5.86 25.14
CA ASP A 540 14.04 -6.37 26.32
C ASP A 540 15.45 -6.87 25.96
N LEU A 541 15.59 -7.60 24.84
CA LEU A 541 16.89 -8.06 24.32
C LEU A 541 17.82 -6.90 23.95
N LEU A 542 17.30 -5.85 23.28
CA LEU A 542 18.11 -4.67 22.96
C LEU A 542 18.48 -3.87 24.20
N MET A 543 17.58 -3.75 25.18
CA MET A 543 17.87 -3.05 26.44
C MET A 543 18.91 -3.79 27.30
N ALA A 544 18.98 -5.12 27.18
CA ALA A 544 19.96 -5.97 27.84
C ALA A 544 21.30 -6.09 27.09
N TYR A 545 21.47 -5.41 25.95
CA TYR A 545 22.69 -5.54 25.13
C TYR A 545 23.97 -5.13 25.90
N PRO A 546 25.07 -5.91 25.85
CA PRO A 546 26.29 -5.65 26.61
C PRO A 546 26.91 -4.28 26.34
N LYS A 547 27.52 -3.67 27.36
CA LYS A 547 28.30 -2.43 27.24
C LYS A 547 29.81 -2.74 27.32
N PRO A 548 30.68 -2.12 26.50
CA PRO A 548 30.36 -1.15 25.44
C PRO A 548 29.58 -1.77 24.28
N ILE A 549 28.74 -0.95 23.61
CA ILE A 549 27.97 -1.41 22.45
C ILE A 549 28.93 -1.63 21.27
N ASP A 550 29.16 -2.90 20.94
CA ASP A 550 29.85 -3.35 19.74
C ASP A 550 28.94 -4.33 19.00
N ILE A 551 28.59 -4.00 17.76
CA ILE A 551 27.59 -4.75 16.99
C ILE A 551 28.32 -5.66 15.99
N PRO A 552 28.24 -6.99 16.13
CA PRO A 552 28.81 -7.88 15.14
C PRO A 552 28.06 -7.79 13.80
N GLU A 553 28.74 -8.15 12.73
CA GLU A 553 28.15 -8.16 11.40
C GLU A 553 27.43 -9.50 11.16
N ALA A 554 26.11 -9.45 10.91
CA ALA A 554 25.36 -10.66 10.52
C ALA A 554 25.96 -11.27 9.23
N SER A 555 25.89 -12.59 9.08
CA SER A 555 26.23 -13.23 7.80
C SER A 555 25.35 -12.70 6.67
N MET A 556 25.93 -12.50 5.50
CA MET A 556 25.15 -12.12 4.32
C MET A 556 24.18 -13.26 3.97
N PRO A 557 22.91 -12.96 3.65
CA PRO A 557 22.01 -13.95 3.08
C PRO A 557 22.64 -14.53 1.81
N THR A 558 22.79 -15.84 1.75
CA THR A 558 23.27 -16.55 0.54
C THR A 558 22.05 -17.06 -0.25
N GLY A 559 22.13 -17.09 -1.58
CA GLY A 559 21.02 -17.50 -2.45
C GLY A 559 20.51 -16.37 -3.37
N ALA A 560 19.53 -16.67 -4.21
CA ALA A 560 18.84 -15.71 -5.06
C ALA A 560 17.65 -15.06 -4.31
N PRO A 561 17.07 -13.95 -4.80
CA PRO A 561 15.95 -13.24 -4.16
C PRO A 561 14.78 -14.09 -3.65
N HIS A 562 14.55 -15.25 -4.26
CA HIS A 562 13.50 -16.18 -3.85
C HIS A 562 13.91 -17.12 -2.71
N ASP A 563 15.21 -17.40 -2.51
CA ASP A 563 15.74 -18.25 -1.42
C ASP A 563 15.63 -17.56 -0.06
N TRP A 564 15.53 -16.23 -0.07
CA TRP A 564 15.50 -15.39 1.12
C TRP A 564 14.10 -15.19 1.71
N ARG A 565 13.10 -15.89 1.18
CA ARG A 565 11.75 -15.86 1.73
C ARG A 565 11.71 -16.63 3.04
N MET A 566 10.83 -16.20 3.94
CA MET A 566 10.27 -17.07 4.97
C MET A 566 9.39 -18.13 4.28
N ARG A 567 10.04 -19.13 3.66
CA ARG A 567 9.40 -20.21 2.90
C ARG A 567 8.40 -20.93 3.82
N GLY A 568 7.16 -21.06 3.37
CA GLY A 568 6.08 -21.74 4.11
C GLY A 568 5.31 -20.90 5.13
N ARG A 569 5.42 -19.56 5.09
CA ARG A 569 4.61 -18.67 5.94
C ARG A 569 3.78 -17.72 5.09
N ASP A 570 2.54 -17.52 5.49
CA ASP A 570 1.60 -16.68 4.75
C ASP A 570 1.84 -15.19 4.98
N VAL A 571 1.31 -14.32 4.13
CA VAL A 571 1.66 -12.89 4.17
C VAL A 571 0.92 -12.14 5.30
N CYS A 572 1.58 -11.24 6.04
CA CYS A 572 0.93 -10.50 7.12
C CYS A 572 -0.10 -9.44 6.64
N THR A 573 -1.05 -9.05 7.52
CA THR A 573 -1.98 -7.94 7.27
C THR A 573 -1.22 -6.62 7.31
N ASN A 574 -1.44 -5.78 6.30
CA ASN A 574 -0.81 -4.47 6.18
C ASN A 574 -1.54 -3.42 7.02
N LEU A 575 -0.85 -2.84 7.99
CA LEU A 575 -1.31 -1.67 8.74
C LEU A 575 -0.64 -0.41 8.20
N CYS A 576 -1.32 0.33 7.32
CA CYS A 576 -0.72 1.48 6.63
C CYS A 576 -0.36 2.66 7.53
N ASP A 577 -1.03 2.74 8.66
CA ASP A 577 -0.80 3.68 9.74
C ASP A 577 0.38 3.25 10.65
N HIS A 578 0.81 1.98 10.60
CA HIS A 578 1.95 1.46 11.37
C HIS A 578 3.31 2.05 10.90
N PRO A 579 4.28 2.28 11.81
CA PRO A 579 5.63 2.73 11.47
C PRO A 579 6.35 1.90 10.39
N THR A 580 6.26 0.58 10.46
CA THR A 580 6.86 -0.35 9.48
C THR A 580 5.91 -0.79 8.36
N VAL A 581 4.65 -0.30 8.37
CA VAL A 581 3.58 -0.66 7.40
C VAL A 581 3.08 -2.11 7.52
N CYS A 582 3.87 -3.01 8.09
CA CYS A 582 3.53 -4.41 8.34
C CYS A 582 4.00 -4.84 9.73
N LEU A 583 3.15 -5.61 10.40
CA LEU A 583 3.46 -6.23 11.69
C LEU A 583 3.96 -7.64 11.47
N ASP A 584 5.16 -7.91 11.98
CA ASP A 584 5.66 -9.26 12.14
C ASP A 584 5.01 -9.89 13.38
N THR A 585 4.22 -10.95 13.18
CA THR A 585 3.59 -11.75 14.24
C THR A 585 4.30 -13.08 14.47
N GLY A 586 5.44 -13.32 13.81
CA GLY A 586 6.25 -14.54 13.97
C GLY A 586 5.70 -15.78 13.28
N ASP A 587 4.44 -15.76 12.83
CA ASP A 587 3.75 -16.83 12.10
C ASP A 587 3.47 -16.47 10.62
N CYS A 588 3.63 -15.20 10.23
CA CYS A 588 3.43 -14.70 8.87
C CYS A 588 4.64 -13.90 8.34
N ALA A 589 4.73 -13.73 7.03
CA ALA A 589 5.77 -12.98 6.32
C ALA A 589 5.28 -11.59 5.90
N CYS A 590 6.07 -10.55 6.15
CA CYS A 590 5.70 -9.19 5.74
C CYS A 590 5.88 -8.94 4.23
N GLY A 591 4.82 -9.01 3.44
CA GLY A 591 4.84 -8.67 2.01
C GLY A 591 4.87 -7.16 1.76
N GLN A 592 5.36 -6.70 0.59
CA GLN A 592 5.30 -5.29 0.23
C GLN A 592 3.83 -4.81 0.20
N ALA A 593 3.57 -3.61 0.71
CA ALA A 593 2.21 -3.15 0.98
C ALA A 593 1.71 -2.23 -0.12
N SER A 594 0.51 -2.51 -0.65
CA SER A 594 -0.36 -1.54 -1.33
C SER A 594 -0.99 -0.59 -0.30
N CYS A 595 -0.17 -0.03 0.60
CA CYS A 595 -0.56 1.14 1.34
C CYS A 595 -0.44 2.31 0.38
N VAL A 596 -1.44 3.21 0.39
CA VAL A 596 -1.35 4.47 -0.35
C VAL A 596 0.05 5.00 -0.07
N PRO A 597 0.90 5.24 -1.09
CA PRO A 597 2.19 5.86 -0.87
C PRO A 597 1.88 7.09 -0.02
N ARG A 598 2.40 7.16 1.21
CA ARG A 598 2.33 8.40 1.98
C ARG A 598 2.81 9.47 1.01
N LEU A 599 1.90 10.36 0.62
CA LEU A 599 1.99 11.11 -0.63
C LEU A 599 3.42 11.61 -0.82
N ARG A 600 4.06 11.23 -1.94
CA ARG A 600 5.46 11.60 -2.27
C ARG A 600 5.71 13.10 -2.17
N PHE A 601 4.63 13.87 -2.27
CA PHE A 601 4.51 15.26 -1.91
C PHE A 601 4.07 15.38 -0.45
N PRO A 602 4.98 15.68 0.49
CA PRO A 602 4.61 15.98 1.86
C PRO A 602 3.73 17.24 1.94
N PHE A 603 3.63 18.01 0.84
CA PHE A 603 2.69 19.13 0.67
C PHE A 603 1.38 18.75 -0.02
N ALA A 604 1.23 17.64 -0.74
CA ALA A 604 -0.01 17.35 -1.48
C ALA A 604 -1.27 17.21 -0.60
N PRO A 605 -1.23 16.60 0.60
CA PRO A 605 -2.36 16.64 1.52
C PRO A 605 -2.69 18.07 2.00
N PHE A 606 -1.70 18.96 1.96
CA PHE A 606 -1.80 20.34 2.43
C PHE A 606 -1.90 21.39 1.31
N ALA A 607 -1.72 20.99 0.05
CA ALA A 607 -1.88 21.84 -1.13
C ALA A 607 -3.35 22.23 -1.31
N ASN A 608 -4.26 21.44 -0.71
CA ASN A 608 -5.69 21.73 -0.61
C ASN A 608 -6.07 22.40 0.72
N THR A 609 -5.11 22.71 1.61
CA THR A 609 -5.43 23.51 2.80
C THR A 609 -5.54 24.97 2.42
N PRO A 610 -6.56 25.71 2.88
CA PRO A 610 -6.77 27.12 2.53
C PRO A 610 -5.57 28.03 2.82
N ASP A 611 -4.64 27.58 3.66
CA ASP A 611 -3.59 28.37 4.30
C ASP A 611 -2.19 28.20 3.69
N LEU A 612 -2.04 27.36 2.65
CA LEU A 612 -0.80 27.21 1.88
C LEU A 612 -1.03 27.74 0.47
N SER A 613 -0.01 28.41 -0.08
CA SER A 613 -0.08 29.41 -1.15
C SER A 613 -0.43 28.88 -2.56
N TYR A 614 -1.31 27.89 -2.67
CA TYR A 614 -2.11 27.63 -3.84
C TYR A 614 -3.56 27.65 -3.40
N GLN A 615 -4.35 28.59 -3.91
CA GLN A 615 -5.77 28.67 -3.58
C GLN A 615 -6.46 27.33 -3.93
N PRO A 616 -7.10 26.62 -2.97
CA PRO A 616 -7.89 25.42 -3.26
C PRO A 616 -9.17 25.74 -4.04
N HIS A 617 -9.41 27.03 -4.28
CA HIS A 617 -10.42 27.52 -5.18
C HIS A 617 -9.72 28.11 -6.39
N LEU A 618 -9.31 27.24 -7.32
CA LEU A 618 -9.72 27.57 -8.67
C LEU A 618 -11.24 27.66 -8.57
N THR A 619 -11.81 28.87 -8.69
CA THR A 619 -13.05 29.01 -9.43
C THR A 619 -12.74 28.46 -10.81
N VAL A 620 -12.80 27.13 -10.91
CA VAL A 620 -12.89 26.44 -12.17
C VAL A 620 -14.20 26.98 -12.71
N ASP A 621 -14.07 27.89 -13.66
CA ASP A 621 -15.13 28.28 -14.55
C ASP A 621 -15.45 27.01 -15.34
N TRP A 622 -16.27 26.14 -14.74
CA TRP A 622 -16.68 24.86 -15.29
C TRP A 622 -17.35 25.10 -16.63
N GLU A 623 -18.06 26.22 -16.77
CA GLU A 623 -18.62 26.69 -18.02
C GLU A 623 -17.53 26.93 -19.08
N LYS A 624 -16.39 27.56 -18.75
CA LYS A 624 -15.22 27.64 -19.66
C LYS A 624 -14.54 26.31 -19.97
N ILE A 625 -14.45 25.38 -19.02
CA ILE A 625 -13.83 24.07 -19.25
C ILE A 625 -14.74 23.19 -20.11
N GLU A 626 -16.05 23.20 -19.83
CA GLU A 626 -17.10 22.50 -20.58
C GLU A 626 -17.26 23.05 -22.00
N THR A 627 -17.08 24.37 -22.20
CA THR A 627 -17.30 24.99 -23.52
C THR A 627 -16.07 25.11 -24.41
N LYS A 628 -14.83 25.08 -23.89
CA LYS A 628 -13.64 25.39 -24.73
C LYS A 628 -12.64 24.26 -24.99
N ASN A 629 -12.63 23.16 -24.24
CA ASN A 629 -11.72 22.06 -24.61
C ASN A 629 -12.10 20.70 -24.00
N PRO A 630 -13.05 19.95 -24.60
CA PRO A 630 -13.35 18.57 -24.22
C PRO A 630 -12.14 17.61 -24.38
N GLY A 631 -11.06 18.04 -25.05
CA GLY A 631 -9.79 17.35 -25.10
C GLY A 631 -8.88 17.59 -23.90
N ALA A 632 -9.26 18.35 -22.87
CA ALA A 632 -8.35 18.71 -21.77
C ALA A 632 -7.78 17.49 -21.03
N LEU A 633 -8.59 16.45 -20.79
CA LEU A 633 -8.13 15.22 -20.15
C LEU A 633 -7.22 14.40 -21.08
N VAL A 634 -7.59 14.28 -22.36
CA VAL A 634 -6.79 13.61 -23.40
C VAL A 634 -5.46 14.33 -23.59
N ALA A 635 -5.46 15.65 -23.71
CA ALA A 635 -4.28 16.48 -23.80
C ALA A 635 -3.43 16.41 -22.51
N GLN A 636 -4.04 16.17 -21.34
CA GLN A 636 -3.30 15.97 -20.09
C GLN A 636 -2.65 14.58 -20.03
N VAL A 637 -3.31 13.55 -20.57
CA VAL A 637 -2.74 12.21 -20.76
C VAL A 637 -1.66 12.22 -21.83
N GLU A 638 -1.84 12.91 -22.96
CA GLU A 638 -0.84 13.06 -24.02
C GLU A 638 0.40 13.87 -23.57
N ARG A 639 0.21 14.87 -22.70
CA ARG A 639 1.31 15.61 -22.05
C ARG A 639 1.96 14.84 -20.91
N SER A 640 1.29 13.83 -20.38
CA SER A 640 1.81 12.98 -19.32
C SER A 640 2.46 11.76 -19.95
N SER A 641 3.80 11.71 -19.92
CA SER A 641 4.52 10.50 -20.32
C SER A 641 3.89 9.26 -19.68
N TRP A 642 3.66 8.20 -20.46
CA TRP A 642 3.22 6.90 -19.95
C TRP A 642 4.11 6.40 -18.81
N GLN A 643 5.38 6.87 -18.76
CA GLN A 643 6.30 6.60 -17.67
C GLN A 643 5.81 7.11 -16.30
N ASN A 644 4.83 8.04 -16.26
CA ASN A 644 4.22 8.53 -15.03
C ASN A 644 3.32 7.50 -14.35
N VAL A 645 2.84 6.48 -15.07
CA VAL A 645 2.12 5.35 -14.46
C VAL A 645 3.06 4.30 -13.87
N LEU A 646 4.36 4.38 -14.18
CA LEU A 646 5.35 3.43 -13.70
C LEU A 646 5.75 3.73 -12.26
N ARG A 647 6.11 2.66 -11.54
CA ARG A 647 6.80 2.84 -10.27
C ARG A 647 8.11 3.61 -10.53
N PRO A 648 8.47 4.59 -9.69
CA PRO A 648 9.60 5.47 -9.97
C PRO A 648 10.96 4.77 -10.02
N GLY A 649 11.11 3.56 -9.46
CA GLY A 649 12.26 2.71 -9.74
C GLY A 649 12.34 2.30 -11.21
N ALA A 650 11.23 1.84 -11.79
CA ALA A 650 11.12 1.51 -13.22
C ALA A 650 11.28 2.76 -14.10
N ARG A 651 10.69 3.89 -13.72
CA ARG A 651 10.89 5.18 -14.41
C ARG A 651 12.35 5.61 -14.42
N ARG A 652 13.05 5.53 -13.28
CA ARG A 652 14.49 5.82 -13.20
C ARG A 652 15.32 4.87 -14.04
N TRP A 653 14.97 3.58 -14.04
CA TRP A 653 15.65 2.59 -14.85
C TRP A 653 15.48 2.91 -16.35
N LEU A 654 14.26 3.12 -16.83
CA LEU A 654 13.99 3.49 -18.23
C LEU A 654 14.60 4.85 -18.62
N GLY A 655 14.60 5.81 -17.70
CA GLY A 655 15.21 7.12 -17.92
C GLY A 655 16.74 7.10 -18.04
N ARG A 656 17.41 5.98 -17.70
CA ARG A 656 18.83 5.76 -18.01
C ARG A 656 19.04 5.35 -19.48
N ASN A 657 17.99 5.28 -20.28
CA ASN A 657 17.96 4.71 -21.63
C ASN A 657 18.71 3.37 -21.73
N PRO A 658 18.48 2.41 -20.81
CA PRO A 658 19.07 1.09 -20.96
C PRO A 658 18.47 0.42 -22.19
N ASP A 659 19.27 -0.40 -22.88
CA ASP A 659 18.72 -1.30 -23.90
C ASP A 659 17.58 -2.11 -23.28
N TRP A 660 16.43 -2.14 -23.98
CA TRP A 660 15.32 -2.98 -23.57
C TRP A 660 15.79 -4.42 -23.46
N TRP A 661 15.36 -5.15 -22.42
CA TRP A 661 15.75 -6.55 -22.28
C TRP A 661 15.22 -7.33 -23.49
N PRO A 662 16.07 -8.08 -24.20
CA PRO A 662 15.58 -8.90 -25.30
C PRO A 662 14.56 -9.89 -24.73
N ILE A 663 13.41 -9.99 -25.38
CA ILE A 663 12.37 -10.94 -25.03
C ILE A 663 12.45 -12.05 -26.07
N ASN A 664 12.35 -13.31 -25.66
CA ASN A 664 12.12 -14.44 -26.53
C ASN A 664 10.77 -15.04 -26.18
N VAL A 665 9.84 -15.08 -27.12
CA VAL A 665 8.61 -15.85 -26.98
C VAL A 665 8.90 -17.29 -27.37
N THR A 666 8.74 -18.22 -26.44
CA THR A 666 9.04 -19.63 -26.69
C THR A 666 8.09 -20.22 -27.72
N ARG A 667 8.56 -21.22 -28.45
CA ARG A 667 7.70 -22.05 -29.29
C ARG A 667 6.63 -22.75 -28.44
N LEU A 668 5.43 -22.89 -28.98
CA LEU A 668 4.35 -23.69 -28.39
C LEU A 668 4.69 -25.19 -28.52
N PRO A 669 4.09 -26.08 -27.70
CA PRO A 669 4.16 -27.53 -27.95
C PRO A 669 3.68 -27.87 -29.37
N ASP A 670 4.23 -28.92 -29.96
CA ASP A 670 4.09 -29.20 -31.40
C ASP A 670 2.64 -29.21 -31.91
N GLU A 671 1.70 -29.78 -31.16
CA GLU A 671 0.27 -29.82 -31.51
C GLU A 671 -0.36 -28.41 -31.56
N ALA A 672 -0.09 -27.58 -30.55
CA ALA A 672 -0.57 -26.19 -30.49
C ALA A 672 0.13 -25.30 -31.52
N GLN A 673 1.41 -25.59 -31.80
CA GLN A 673 2.17 -24.88 -32.81
C GLN A 673 1.64 -25.18 -34.21
N SER A 674 1.30 -26.45 -34.51
CA SER A 674 0.70 -26.85 -35.79
C SER A 674 -0.66 -26.20 -35.98
N ASP A 675 -1.55 -26.25 -34.99
CA ASP A 675 -2.89 -25.62 -35.10
C ASP A 675 -2.79 -24.12 -35.38
N ARG A 676 -1.82 -23.44 -34.75
CA ARG A 676 -1.53 -22.03 -35.02
C ARG A 676 -0.98 -21.78 -36.43
N ASP A 677 -0.07 -22.63 -36.89
CA ASP A 677 0.61 -22.45 -38.18
C ASP A 677 -0.31 -22.81 -39.35
N ASP A 678 -1.18 -23.80 -39.16
CA ASP A 678 -2.15 -24.29 -40.15
C ASP A 678 -3.40 -23.40 -40.24
N ASN A 679 -3.79 -22.73 -39.14
CA ASN A 679 -4.96 -21.84 -39.11
C ASN A 679 -4.76 -20.61 -38.20
N PRO A 680 -3.91 -19.65 -38.59
CA PRO A 680 -3.54 -18.51 -37.75
C PRO A 680 -4.73 -17.62 -37.40
N ASP A 681 -5.66 -17.43 -38.33
CA ASP A 681 -6.85 -16.62 -38.09
C ASP A 681 -7.82 -17.28 -37.12
N HIS A 682 -7.90 -18.62 -37.10
CA HIS A 682 -8.71 -19.36 -36.12
C HIS A 682 -8.06 -19.31 -34.74
N TYR A 683 -6.73 -19.45 -34.66
CA TYR A 683 -5.99 -19.31 -33.41
C TYR A 683 -6.15 -17.92 -32.80
N ASP A 684 -6.00 -16.86 -33.60
CA ASP A 684 -6.20 -15.47 -33.17
C ASP A 684 -7.68 -15.16 -32.86
N ARG A 685 -8.62 -15.77 -33.60
CA ARG A 685 -10.05 -15.68 -33.33
C ARG A 685 -10.47 -16.38 -32.05
N LEU A 686 -9.92 -17.54 -31.72
CA LEU A 686 -10.19 -18.24 -30.45
C LEU A 686 -9.82 -17.39 -29.23
N GLN A 687 -8.78 -16.54 -29.35
CA GLN A 687 -8.40 -15.56 -28.31
C GLN A 687 -9.36 -14.36 -28.20
N THR A 688 -10.29 -14.18 -29.13
CA THR A 688 -11.15 -12.99 -29.25
C THR A 688 -12.65 -13.26 -29.36
N GLU A 689 -13.09 -14.43 -29.86
CA GLU A 689 -14.48 -14.74 -30.25
C GLU A 689 -15.35 -15.28 -29.11
N SER A 690 -14.79 -15.96 -28.10
CA SER A 690 -15.60 -16.48 -26.99
C SER A 690 -16.12 -15.37 -26.04
N HIS A 691 -15.49 -14.19 -26.06
CA HIS A 691 -15.82 -13.06 -25.17
C HIS A 691 -15.72 -11.66 -25.81
N GLY A 692 -15.50 -11.54 -27.13
CA GLY A 692 -15.60 -10.27 -27.85
C GLY A 692 -14.75 -9.13 -27.27
N CYS A 693 -13.42 -9.31 -27.22
CA CYS A 693 -12.40 -8.33 -26.77
C CYS A 693 -11.91 -8.41 -25.31
N TYR A 694 -12.27 -9.46 -24.57
CA TYR A 694 -11.55 -9.80 -23.34
C TYR A 694 -10.28 -10.57 -23.69
N SER A 695 -9.15 -9.89 -23.81
CA SER A 695 -7.85 -10.51 -23.50
C SER A 695 -6.71 -9.50 -23.46
N ALA A 696 -6.40 -8.96 -22.27
CA ALA A 696 -5.13 -8.27 -22.06
C ALA A 696 -3.93 -9.17 -22.44
N ASP A 697 -4.14 -10.49 -22.34
CA ASP A 697 -3.38 -11.62 -22.89
C ASP A 697 -3.01 -11.43 -24.35
N SER A 698 -4.00 -11.30 -25.25
CA SER A 698 -3.73 -11.34 -26.69
C SER A 698 -2.91 -10.12 -27.10
N VAL A 699 -3.21 -8.95 -26.53
CA VAL A 699 -2.42 -7.73 -26.76
C VAL A 699 -0.99 -7.89 -26.23
N MET A 700 -0.83 -8.49 -25.05
CA MET A 700 0.47 -8.74 -24.44
C MET A 700 1.28 -9.76 -25.23
N GLU A 701 0.67 -10.84 -25.70
CA GLU A 701 1.33 -11.83 -26.55
C GLU A 701 1.78 -11.22 -27.87
N ARG A 702 0.88 -10.49 -28.54
CA ARG A 702 1.18 -9.80 -29.81
C ARG A 702 2.35 -8.83 -29.62
N GLY A 703 2.33 -8.06 -28.53
CA GLY A 703 3.42 -7.16 -28.16
C GLY A 703 4.74 -7.89 -27.89
N ALA A 704 4.72 -8.93 -27.05
CA ALA A 704 5.91 -9.73 -26.73
C ALA A 704 6.47 -10.44 -27.97
N LYS A 705 5.60 -10.95 -28.85
CA LYS A 705 5.96 -11.60 -30.12
C LYS A 705 6.59 -10.62 -31.09
N ALA A 706 6.04 -9.41 -31.23
CA ALA A 706 6.62 -8.36 -32.05
C ALA A 706 8.02 -7.92 -31.56
N LEU A 707 8.29 -8.08 -30.26
CA LEU A 707 9.58 -7.81 -29.64
C LEU A 707 10.49 -9.05 -29.54
N SER A 708 10.01 -10.22 -29.99
CA SER A 708 10.68 -11.50 -29.80
C SER A 708 11.98 -11.59 -30.61
N LYS A 709 13.07 -11.99 -29.97
CA LYS A 709 14.38 -12.27 -30.55
C LYS A 709 14.85 -13.67 -30.14
N PRO A 710 15.74 -14.33 -30.91
CA PRO A 710 16.35 -15.60 -30.48
C PRO A 710 17.03 -15.49 -29.11
N ILE A 711 17.08 -16.60 -28.37
CA ILE A 711 17.80 -16.64 -27.08
C ILE A 711 19.30 -16.58 -27.36
N GLU A 712 19.94 -15.51 -26.93
CA GLU A 712 21.41 -15.39 -26.93
C GLU A 712 21.98 -15.88 -25.59
N ASN A 713 23.20 -16.42 -25.58
CA ASN A 713 23.90 -16.87 -24.37
C ASN A 713 24.47 -15.72 -23.52
N ASP A 714 23.93 -14.50 -23.68
CA ASP A 714 24.39 -13.27 -23.04
C ASP A 714 23.91 -13.12 -21.58
N GLY A 715 23.02 -14.00 -21.13
CA GLY A 715 22.44 -13.95 -19.79
C GLY A 715 21.31 -12.92 -19.62
N ARG A 716 20.92 -12.18 -20.67
CA ARG A 716 19.98 -11.03 -20.57
C ARG A 716 18.63 -11.29 -21.22
N THR A 717 18.48 -12.35 -22.01
CA THR A 717 17.18 -12.64 -22.66
C THR A 717 16.14 -13.12 -21.66
N LEU A 718 15.00 -12.42 -21.59
CA LEU A 718 13.79 -12.86 -20.89
C LEU A 718 13.02 -13.82 -21.77
N VAL A 719 12.56 -14.93 -21.21
CA VAL A 719 11.88 -15.99 -21.97
C VAL A 719 10.40 -16.00 -21.60
N PHE A 720 9.56 -15.54 -22.51
CA PHE A 720 8.12 -15.47 -22.37
C PHE A 720 7.50 -16.79 -22.85
N LEU A 721 6.89 -17.55 -21.94
CA LEU A 721 6.15 -18.78 -22.25
C LEU A 721 4.68 -18.42 -22.46
N PRO A 722 4.17 -18.25 -23.70
CA PRO A 722 2.73 -18.02 -23.88
C PRO A 722 1.98 -19.23 -23.30
N HIS A 723 0.95 -19.00 -22.47
CA HIS A 723 0.08 -20.05 -21.88
C HIS A 723 -1.34 -19.52 -21.63
N TRP A 724 -2.32 -19.96 -22.43
CA TRP A 724 -3.70 -19.45 -22.42
C TRP A 724 -4.73 -20.57 -22.16
N GLU A 725 -5.71 -20.32 -21.30
CA GLU A 725 -6.69 -21.35 -20.89
C GLU A 725 -7.78 -21.61 -21.92
N TYR A 726 -8.18 -20.59 -22.69
CA TYR A 726 -9.32 -20.70 -23.63
C TYR A 726 -8.96 -21.30 -24.99
N THR A 727 -7.69 -21.57 -25.25
CA THR A 727 -7.32 -22.47 -26.35
C THR A 727 -7.66 -23.89 -25.91
N LEU A 728 -8.87 -24.33 -26.29
CA LEU A 728 -9.53 -25.57 -25.88
C LEU A 728 -8.59 -26.80 -25.90
N ARG A 729 -8.39 -27.45 -24.74
CA ARG A 729 -7.78 -28.79 -24.51
C ARG A 729 -6.25 -28.90 -24.33
N PHE A 730 -5.62 -28.12 -23.46
CA PHE A 730 -4.19 -28.32 -23.14
C PHE A 730 -3.91 -28.87 -21.72
N PRO A 731 -2.78 -29.62 -21.55
CA PRO A 731 -2.33 -30.14 -20.27
C PRO A 731 -1.96 -29.02 -19.27
N PRO A 732 -1.82 -29.32 -17.97
CA PRO A 732 -1.46 -28.33 -16.95
C PRO A 732 -0.21 -27.51 -17.34
N VAL A 733 -0.16 -26.23 -16.95
CA VAL A 733 0.98 -25.30 -17.21
C VAL A 733 2.36 -25.91 -16.93
N TYR A 734 2.44 -26.85 -15.99
CA TYR A 734 3.63 -27.64 -15.70
C TYR A 734 4.20 -28.34 -16.95
N GLU A 735 3.35 -29.01 -17.74
CA GLU A 735 3.78 -29.75 -18.94
C GLU A 735 4.25 -28.81 -20.05
N TRP A 736 3.59 -27.66 -20.23
CA TRP A 736 4.05 -26.62 -21.16
C TRP A 736 5.43 -26.07 -20.78
N ALA A 737 5.60 -25.74 -19.50
CA ALA A 737 6.85 -25.19 -19.01
C ALA A 737 7.98 -26.24 -19.02
N LYS A 738 7.66 -27.51 -18.74
CA LYS A 738 8.59 -28.63 -18.89
C LYS A 738 9.02 -28.80 -20.34
N ASN A 739 8.08 -28.84 -21.29
CA ASN A 739 8.39 -28.94 -22.72
C ASN A 739 9.29 -27.78 -23.18
N ALA A 740 9.00 -26.55 -22.76
CA ALA A 740 9.83 -25.40 -23.08
C ALA A 740 11.26 -25.54 -22.53
N LEU A 741 11.41 -25.97 -21.27
CA LEU A 741 12.72 -26.19 -20.64
C LEU A 741 13.49 -27.37 -21.22
N GLU A 742 12.81 -28.39 -21.73
CA GLU A 742 13.43 -29.59 -22.27
C GLU A 742 13.85 -29.42 -23.74
N HIS A 743 13.07 -28.68 -24.54
CA HIS A 743 13.22 -28.65 -26.00
C HIS A 743 13.40 -27.27 -26.61
N ASN A 744 12.87 -26.20 -25.99
CA ASN A 744 12.79 -24.87 -26.62
C ASN A 744 13.80 -23.86 -26.05
N ILE A 745 14.42 -24.16 -24.91
CA ILE A 745 15.33 -23.26 -24.20
C ILE A 745 16.72 -23.92 -24.08
N PRO A 746 17.82 -23.22 -24.43
CA PRO A 746 19.18 -23.73 -24.28
C PRO A 746 19.52 -24.08 -22.83
N LYS A 747 20.25 -25.19 -22.60
CA LYS A 747 20.73 -25.57 -21.26
C LYS A 747 22.23 -25.23 -21.10
N PRO A 748 22.67 -24.69 -19.95
CA PRO A 748 21.87 -24.35 -18.76
C PRO A 748 21.11 -23.02 -18.92
N PHE A 749 19.90 -22.93 -18.38
CA PHE A 749 19.10 -21.71 -18.35
C PHE A 749 18.75 -21.31 -16.92
N ASP A 750 18.83 -20.00 -16.63
CA ASP A 750 18.35 -19.47 -15.36
C ASP A 750 16.88 -19.08 -15.51
N THR A 751 16.01 -19.91 -14.94
CA THR A 751 14.57 -19.76 -14.97
C THR A 751 14.04 -18.53 -14.24
N SER A 752 14.87 -17.79 -13.50
CA SER A 752 14.52 -16.45 -13.01
C SER A 752 14.18 -15.48 -14.15
N ARG A 753 14.68 -15.77 -15.36
CA ARG A 753 14.43 -15.00 -16.59
C ARG A 753 13.19 -15.48 -17.35
N MET A 754 12.51 -16.51 -16.87
CA MET A 754 11.29 -17.00 -17.49
C MET A 754 10.09 -16.18 -17.01
N ILE A 755 9.26 -15.74 -17.95
CA ILE A 755 7.98 -15.08 -17.72
C ILE A 755 6.90 -16.06 -18.13
N VAL A 756 6.00 -16.36 -17.19
CA VAL A 756 4.79 -17.11 -17.47
C VAL A 756 3.60 -16.16 -17.29
N PRO A 757 2.98 -15.67 -18.38
CA PRO A 757 1.76 -14.93 -18.31
C PRO A 757 0.63 -15.86 -17.84
N PHE A 758 -0.14 -15.40 -16.87
CA PHE A 758 -1.34 -16.09 -16.40
C PHE A 758 -2.50 -15.15 -16.56
N THR A 759 -3.31 -15.39 -17.58
CA THR A 759 -4.44 -14.53 -17.89
C THR A 759 -5.70 -15.34 -17.68
N PHE A 760 -6.52 -14.87 -16.75
CA PHE A 760 -7.81 -15.47 -16.52
C PHE A 760 -8.83 -14.39 -16.16
N ASP A 761 -9.97 -14.42 -16.84
CA ASP A 761 -11.05 -13.45 -16.66
C ASP A 761 -11.77 -13.57 -15.30
N TRP A 762 -11.54 -14.65 -14.54
CA TRP A 762 -12.24 -14.92 -13.29
C TRP A 762 -11.37 -14.89 -12.03
N GLY A 763 -10.04 -14.71 -12.17
CA GLY A 763 -9.10 -14.66 -11.03
C GLY A 763 -9.17 -15.87 -10.08
N ARG A 764 -9.71 -17.02 -10.51
CA ARG A 764 -9.97 -18.17 -9.62
C ARG A 764 -8.68 -18.87 -9.21
N CYS A 765 -8.29 -18.74 -7.92
CA CYS A 765 -7.17 -19.49 -7.35
C CYS A 765 -7.32 -21.01 -7.36
N ASN A 766 -8.51 -21.56 -7.70
CA ASN A 766 -8.78 -23.00 -7.65
C ASN A 766 -8.42 -23.80 -8.92
N THR A 767 -8.12 -23.17 -10.05
CA THR A 767 -7.75 -23.91 -11.28
C THR A 767 -6.30 -23.65 -11.67
N ILE A 768 -6.00 -22.52 -12.34
CA ILE A 768 -4.66 -22.24 -12.88
C ILE A 768 -3.64 -21.85 -11.81
N LEU A 769 -4.03 -20.91 -10.96
CA LEU A 769 -3.20 -20.39 -9.87
C LEU A 769 -2.92 -21.47 -8.80
N HIS A 770 -3.81 -22.47 -8.68
CA HIS A 770 -3.60 -23.68 -7.90
C HIS A 770 -2.44 -24.51 -8.44
N HIS A 771 -2.27 -24.62 -9.77
CA HIS A 771 -1.12 -25.32 -10.36
C HIS A 771 0.19 -24.59 -10.06
N LEU A 772 0.23 -23.26 -10.16
CA LEU A 772 1.38 -22.46 -9.71
C LEU A 772 1.68 -22.66 -8.22
N TYR A 773 0.66 -22.56 -7.37
CA TYR A 773 0.76 -22.75 -5.93
C TYR A 773 1.27 -24.17 -5.61
N HIS A 774 0.75 -25.20 -6.27
CA HIS A 774 1.19 -26.59 -6.13
C HIS A 774 2.61 -26.83 -6.66
N ILE A 775 2.97 -26.27 -7.81
CA ILE A 775 4.34 -26.29 -8.37
C ILE A 775 5.31 -25.60 -7.41
N ARG A 776 4.89 -24.49 -6.78
CA ARG A 776 5.71 -23.67 -5.88
C ARG A 776 5.80 -24.26 -4.47
N LEU A 777 4.80 -25.00 -3.98
CA LEU A 777 4.69 -25.38 -2.57
C LEU A 777 4.43 -26.86 -2.26
N HIS A 778 3.75 -27.67 -3.09
CA HIS A 778 3.14 -28.93 -2.59
C HIS A 778 3.35 -30.21 -3.43
N SER A 779 3.87 -30.15 -4.66
CA SER A 779 4.12 -31.36 -5.48
C SER A 779 5.51 -31.32 -6.11
N SER A 780 6.22 -32.47 -6.12
CA SER A 780 7.61 -32.70 -6.57
C SER A 780 8.18 -31.53 -7.38
N PRO A 781 8.80 -30.54 -6.70
CA PRO A 781 9.07 -29.26 -7.30
C PRO A 781 10.10 -29.43 -8.41
N ASN A 782 9.75 -29.02 -9.62
CA ASN A 782 10.80 -28.61 -10.54
C ASN A 782 11.30 -27.26 -10.01
N GLU A 783 12.40 -27.26 -9.25
CA GLU A 783 13.02 -26.06 -8.67
C GLU A 783 13.18 -24.93 -9.70
N ALA A 784 13.31 -25.30 -10.98
CA ALA A 784 13.41 -24.35 -12.08
C ALA A 784 12.16 -23.44 -12.16
N LEU A 785 10.93 -23.95 -12.03
CA LEU A 785 9.73 -23.12 -12.24
C LEU A 785 9.35 -22.24 -11.05
N ILE A 786 9.91 -22.49 -9.86
CA ILE A 786 9.75 -21.62 -8.69
C ILE A 786 10.28 -20.21 -8.97
N ARG A 787 11.30 -20.10 -9.84
CA ARG A 787 12.00 -18.86 -10.17
C ARG A 787 11.29 -18.02 -11.24
N ALA A 788 10.36 -18.59 -12.01
CA ALA A 788 9.69 -17.91 -13.11
C ALA A 788 8.71 -16.82 -12.64
N SER A 789 8.80 -15.61 -13.21
CA SER A 789 7.89 -14.50 -12.92
C SER A 789 6.51 -14.75 -13.50
N SER A 790 5.46 -14.54 -12.70
CA SER A 790 4.09 -14.63 -13.18
C SER A 790 3.58 -13.24 -13.59
N TRP A 791 3.02 -13.10 -14.80
CA TRP A 791 2.41 -11.84 -15.28
C TRP A 791 0.89 -11.99 -15.27
N GLN A 792 0.23 -11.29 -14.35
CA GLN A 792 -1.19 -11.50 -14.04
C GLN A 792 -2.01 -10.25 -14.38
N PRO A 793 -2.95 -10.29 -15.34
CA PRO A 793 -3.97 -9.25 -15.48
C PRO A 793 -4.82 -9.25 -14.22
N MET A 794 -4.94 -8.10 -13.57
CA MET A 794 -5.79 -7.94 -12.38
C MET A 794 -5.47 -8.93 -11.26
N GLY A 795 -4.18 -9.32 -11.15
CA GLY A 795 -3.72 -10.20 -10.10
C GLY A 795 -4.16 -9.72 -8.72
N ASP A 796 -4.72 -10.64 -7.94
CA ASP A 796 -4.99 -10.38 -6.54
C ASP A 796 -3.65 -10.23 -5.82
N LEU A 797 -3.21 -8.99 -5.61
CA LEU A 797 -2.03 -8.67 -4.81
C LEU A 797 -2.09 -9.29 -3.40
N ASN A 798 -3.28 -9.74 -2.98
CA ASN A 798 -3.51 -10.29 -1.68
C ASN A 798 -3.67 -11.83 -1.64
N SER A 799 -3.70 -12.49 -2.79
CA SER A 799 -3.85 -13.93 -2.90
C SER A 799 -2.52 -14.66 -2.58
N PRO A 800 -2.57 -15.89 -2.01
CA PRO A 800 -1.39 -16.75 -1.87
C PRO A 800 -0.75 -17.13 -3.23
N CYS A 801 -1.46 -16.90 -4.33
CA CYS A 801 -1.04 -17.23 -5.68
C CYS A 801 -0.20 -16.11 -6.35
N TYR A 802 -0.03 -14.94 -5.71
CA TYR A 802 0.77 -13.81 -6.21
C TYR A 802 2.00 -13.56 -5.32
N PHE A 803 3.19 -13.54 -5.92
CA PHE A 803 4.43 -13.21 -5.21
C PHE A 803 4.90 -11.79 -5.52
N MET A 804 4.65 -10.83 -4.62
CA MET A 804 4.87 -9.41 -4.90
C MET A 804 6.29 -9.01 -5.33
N ASP A 805 7.31 -9.73 -4.85
CA ASP A 805 8.71 -9.44 -5.19
C ASP A 805 9.18 -10.11 -6.49
N GLN A 806 8.33 -10.93 -7.13
CA GLN A 806 8.64 -11.74 -8.31
C GLN A 806 7.65 -11.52 -9.46
N ASP A 807 6.36 -11.39 -9.14
CA ASP A 807 5.25 -11.40 -10.09
C ASP A 807 4.81 -9.95 -10.43
N VAL A 808 4.22 -9.78 -11.61
CA VAL A 808 3.81 -8.48 -12.16
C VAL A 808 2.30 -8.46 -12.33
N VAL A 809 1.63 -7.48 -11.71
CA VAL A 809 0.22 -7.20 -12.01
C VAL A 809 0.12 -6.23 -13.17
N ILE A 810 -0.66 -6.62 -14.17
CA ILE A 810 -0.96 -5.82 -15.35
C ILE A 810 -2.39 -5.29 -15.21
N PRO A 811 -2.64 -3.99 -15.44
CA PRO A 811 -4.01 -3.46 -15.44
C PRO A 811 -4.87 -4.19 -16.49
N ALA A 812 -6.11 -4.55 -16.15
CA ALA A 812 -7.02 -5.07 -17.16
C ALA A 812 -7.44 -3.97 -18.14
N ARG A 813 -7.86 -4.42 -19.31
CA ARG A 813 -8.53 -3.61 -20.33
C ARG A 813 -9.96 -4.09 -20.50
N THR A 814 -10.85 -3.18 -20.86
CA THR A 814 -12.27 -3.44 -21.14
C THR A 814 -12.59 -3.22 -22.61
N CYS A 815 -13.47 -4.05 -23.17
CA CYS A 815 -13.99 -3.92 -24.54
C CYS A 815 -14.79 -2.63 -24.73
N LEU A 816 -15.31 -2.08 -23.63
CA LEU A 816 -16.16 -0.89 -23.65
C LEU A 816 -15.36 0.41 -23.59
N GLN A 817 -14.03 0.38 -23.71
CA GLN A 817 -13.19 1.55 -23.51
C GLN A 817 -13.62 2.73 -24.41
N ASP A 818 -13.92 2.47 -25.69
CA ASP A 818 -14.37 3.50 -26.62
C ASP A 818 -15.78 4.00 -26.26
N LYS A 819 -16.69 3.10 -25.89
CA LYS A 819 -18.06 3.43 -25.46
C LYS A 819 -18.11 4.19 -24.12
N LEU A 820 -17.24 3.82 -23.18
CA LEU A 820 -17.03 4.53 -21.91
C LEU A 820 -16.51 5.93 -22.18
N ARG A 821 -15.56 6.07 -23.10
CA ARG A 821 -15.08 7.37 -23.56
C ARG A 821 -16.18 8.18 -24.26
N GLU A 822 -17.04 7.56 -25.06
CA GLU A 822 -18.18 8.23 -25.67
C GLU A 822 -19.21 8.69 -24.62
N ARG A 823 -19.56 7.84 -23.64
CA ARG A 823 -20.58 8.15 -22.61
C ARG A 823 -20.08 9.06 -21.50
N PHE A 824 -18.84 8.89 -21.05
CA PHE A 824 -18.25 9.51 -19.85
C PHE A 824 -17.00 10.35 -20.14
N GLY A 825 -16.60 10.50 -21.41
CA GLY A 825 -15.42 11.30 -21.78
C GLY A 825 -15.56 12.79 -21.53
N GLN A 826 -16.77 13.28 -21.23
CA GLN A 826 -17.03 14.65 -20.80
C GLN A 826 -17.63 14.65 -19.38
N VAL A 827 -17.16 15.56 -18.51
CA VAL A 827 -17.66 15.62 -17.13
C VAL A 827 -19.17 15.94 -17.08
N SER A 828 -19.67 16.71 -18.05
CA SER A 828 -21.09 17.06 -18.18
C SER A 828 -22.01 15.86 -18.48
N SER A 829 -21.47 14.76 -19.01
CA SER A 829 -22.24 13.55 -19.31
C SER A 829 -22.27 12.56 -18.14
N VAL A 830 -21.62 12.88 -17.02
CA VAL A 830 -21.57 12.08 -15.78
C VAL A 830 -22.64 12.55 -14.79
N THR A 831 -23.56 11.66 -14.39
CA THR A 831 -24.59 11.98 -13.38
C THR A 831 -23.93 12.21 -12.01
N PRO A 832 -24.18 13.35 -11.33
CA PRO A 832 -23.66 13.61 -9.99
C PRO A 832 -24.14 12.57 -8.96
N SER A 833 -23.26 12.11 -8.05
CA SER A 833 -23.58 11.05 -7.07
C SER A 833 -24.82 11.32 -6.21
N ARG A 834 -25.15 12.59 -5.95
CA ARG A 834 -26.36 13.00 -5.20
C ARG A 834 -27.67 12.78 -5.96
N LEU A 835 -27.61 12.71 -7.29
CA LEU A 835 -28.75 12.51 -8.19
C LEU A 835 -28.90 11.04 -8.59
N ARG A 836 -27.90 10.21 -8.31
CA ARG A 836 -27.89 8.78 -8.62
C ARG A 836 -28.90 8.03 -7.74
N SER A 837 -29.77 7.26 -8.38
CA SER A 837 -30.87 6.57 -7.71
C SER A 837 -30.52 5.17 -7.23
N VAL A 838 -29.48 4.56 -7.81
CA VAL A 838 -29.09 3.17 -7.55
C VAL A 838 -27.93 3.11 -6.55
N LEU A 839 -28.01 2.23 -5.56
CA LEU A 839 -26.88 1.89 -4.67
C LEU A 839 -26.43 0.46 -4.97
N THR A 840 -25.15 0.29 -5.28
CA THR A 840 -24.56 -1.01 -5.63
C THR A 840 -23.26 -1.21 -4.86
N THR A 841 -22.96 -2.46 -4.52
CA THR A 841 -21.66 -2.87 -3.96
C THR A 841 -21.07 -3.98 -4.81
N PHE A 842 -19.74 -4.03 -4.90
CA PHE A 842 -19.07 -5.08 -5.64
C PHE A 842 -19.02 -6.39 -4.86
N LYS A 843 -18.90 -7.46 -5.64
CA LYS A 843 -19.24 -8.82 -5.32
C LYS A 843 -17.94 -9.64 -5.40
N GLY A 844 -17.34 -10.05 -4.27
CA GLY A 844 -16.08 -10.81 -4.25
C GLY A 844 -16.28 -12.24 -3.77
N SER A 845 -15.38 -13.16 -4.12
CA SER A 845 -15.38 -14.53 -3.59
C SER A 845 -14.38 -14.67 -2.44
N PRO A 846 -14.54 -15.70 -1.59
CA PRO A 846 -13.63 -15.97 -0.48
C PRO A 846 -12.18 -16.25 -0.92
N ASN A 847 -11.97 -16.74 -2.15
CA ASN A 847 -10.66 -17.21 -2.64
C ASN A 847 -9.79 -16.13 -3.30
N GLY A 848 -10.07 -14.84 -3.08
CA GLY A 848 -9.39 -13.75 -3.81
C GLY A 848 -9.67 -13.80 -5.32
N ALA A 849 -10.69 -14.55 -5.71
CA ALA A 849 -11.16 -14.68 -7.07
C ALA A 849 -12.37 -13.80 -7.25
N GLY A 850 -12.44 -13.09 -8.38
CA GLY A 850 -13.66 -12.40 -8.78
C GLY A 850 -14.74 -13.41 -9.14
N THR A 851 -15.38 -14.06 -8.18
CA THR A 851 -16.75 -14.54 -8.35
C THR A 851 -17.66 -13.65 -7.53
N SER A 852 -18.69 -13.18 -8.19
CA SER A 852 -19.58 -12.22 -7.62
C SER A 852 -20.47 -12.92 -6.57
N VAL A 853 -20.20 -12.83 -5.24
CA VAL A 853 -21.25 -12.86 -4.13
C VAL A 853 -21.31 -11.76 -3.02
N ARG A 854 -22.23 -10.79 -3.19
CA ARG A 854 -22.80 -9.70 -2.38
C ARG A 854 -24.02 -9.12 -3.13
N GLN A 855 -25.18 -9.11 -2.51
CA GLN A 855 -26.41 -8.71 -3.19
C GLN A 855 -26.60 -7.19 -3.20
N LYS A 856 -27.42 -6.74 -4.16
CA LYS A 856 -27.97 -5.38 -4.19
C LYS A 856 -28.95 -5.26 -3.03
N LEU A 857 -28.68 -4.35 -2.10
CA LEU A 857 -29.66 -3.93 -1.11
C LEU A 857 -30.46 -2.77 -1.73
N GLN A 858 -31.67 -3.03 -2.21
CA GLN A 858 -32.56 -1.95 -2.64
C GLN A 858 -33.32 -1.45 -1.41
N CYS A 859 -33.08 -0.21 -1.04
CA CYS A 859 -33.81 0.43 0.06
C CYS A 859 -34.62 1.59 -0.47
N ASP A 860 -35.87 1.68 -0.04
CA ASP A 860 -36.66 2.88 -0.28
C ASP A 860 -36.00 4.09 0.38
N ARG A 861 -35.58 5.06 -0.42
CA ARG A 861 -35.04 6.32 0.09
C ARG A 861 -36.20 7.22 0.55
N PRO A 862 -36.07 7.92 1.69
CA PRO A 862 -37.06 8.90 2.13
C PRO A 862 -37.23 10.08 1.14
N TYR A 863 -36.28 10.30 0.24
CA TYR A 863 -36.27 11.39 -0.75
C TYR A 863 -36.93 11.05 -2.09
N LYS A 864 -37.73 9.97 -2.18
CA LYS A 864 -38.52 9.59 -3.38
C LYS A 864 -39.51 10.67 -3.85
N LYS A 865 -39.63 11.80 -3.13
CA LYS A 865 -40.53 12.93 -3.40
C LYS A 865 -39.79 14.26 -3.63
N ILE A 866 -38.65 14.27 -4.33
CA ILE A 866 -38.17 15.51 -4.96
C ILE A 866 -38.98 15.69 -6.26
N ARG A 867 -39.76 16.77 -6.35
CA ARG A 867 -40.77 17.00 -7.40
C ARG A 867 -40.19 16.90 -8.82
N GLY A 868 -40.95 16.21 -9.68
CA GLY A 868 -40.63 15.92 -11.07
C GLY A 868 -40.86 14.43 -11.30
N ASN A 869 -41.97 14.07 -11.93
CA ASN A 869 -42.37 12.67 -12.15
C ASN A 869 -41.26 11.92 -12.91
N LEU A 870 -40.48 11.11 -12.19
CA LEU A 870 -39.85 9.93 -12.77
C LEU A 870 -40.79 8.77 -12.44
N GLU A 871 -41.67 8.46 -13.39
CA GLU A 871 -42.40 7.20 -13.41
C GLU A 871 -41.39 6.09 -13.69
N GLY A 872 -41.12 5.26 -12.68
CA GLY A 872 -40.17 4.16 -12.76
C GLY A 872 -40.43 3.14 -11.67
N GLY A 873 -41.68 2.66 -11.61
CA GLY A 873 -42.07 1.53 -10.78
C GLY A 873 -41.79 0.20 -11.48
N ASN A 874 -40.52 -0.12 -11.72
CA ASN A 874 -40.15 -1.46 -12.17
C ASN A 874 -39.39 -2.20 -11.07
N ASP A 875 -39.79 -3.45 -10.84
CA ASP A 875 -39.11 -4.44 -10.00
C ASP A 875 -37.64 -4.60 -10.41
N LEU A 876 -36.77 -4.84 -9.43
CA LEU A 876 -35.32 -4.91 -9.64
C LEU A 876 -34.83 -6.36 -9.78
N ASP A 877 -34.26 -6.61 -10.96
CA ASP A 877 -33.78 -7.90 -11.42
C ASP A 877 -32.38 -8.28 -10.88
N VAL A 878 -32.12 -9.58 -10.71
CA VAL A 878 -30.90 -10.11 -10.09
C VAL A 878 -29.74 -10.12 -11.09
N PHE A 879 -28.67 -9.38 -10.76
CA PHE A 879 -27.48 -9.03 -11.57
C PHE A 879 -26.56 -10.18 -12.05
N TRP A 880 -27.02 -11.44 -12.12
CA TRP A 880 -26.24 -12.60 -12.57
C TRP A 880 -26.67 -13.14 -13.96
N GLY A 881 -27.39 -12.34 -14.75
CA GLY A 881 -27.90 -12.79 -16.05
C GLY A 881 -28.28 -11.73 -17.09
N ARG A 882 -28.40 -10.44 -16.74
CA ARG A 882 -28.82 -9.38 -17.69
C ARG A 882 -27.74 -8.41 -18.15
N MET A 883 -26.52 -8.45 -17.64
CA MET A 883 -25.37 -7.93 -18.40
C MET A 883 -24.93 -8.97 -19.44
N LYS A 884 -25.87 -9.47 -20.24
CA LYS A 884 -25.50 -9.95 -21.55
C LYS A 884 -25.32 -8.70 -22.39
N LEU A 885 -24.25 -8.64 -23.18
CA LEU A 885 -24.43 -8.16 -24.55
C LEU A 885 -25.58 -9.02 -25.08
N TYR A 886 -26.82 -8.52 -25.05
CA TYR A 886 -27.93 -9.30 -25.53
C TYR A 886 -27.60 -9.75 -26.96
N PRO A 887 -28.06 -10.93 -27.42
CA PRO A 887 -27.91 -11.31 -28.82
C PRO A 887 -28.49 -10.27 -29.81
N ASP A 888 -29.30 -9.32 -29.33
CA ASP A 888 -29.88 -8.20 -30.08
C ASP A 888 -29.11 -6.86 -29.97
N GLY A 889 -28.03 -6.79 -29.17
CA GLY A 889 -27.07 -5.69 -29.19
C GLY A 889 -27.41 -4.39 -28.42
N SER A 890 -28.41 -4.34 -27.53
CA SER A 890 -28.67 -3.09 -26.80
C SER A 890 -27.72 -2.84 -25.61
N GLU A 891 -26.57 -2.23 -25.89
CA GLU A 891 -25.51 -1.85 -24.95
C GLU A 891 -25.81 -0.59 -24.09
N ALA A 892 -26.86 0.17 -24.42
CA ALA A 892 -27.19 1.45 -23.80
C ALA A 892 -27.61 1.35 -22.32
N ASP A 893 -28.36 0.30 -21.97
CA ASP A 893 -28.87 0.07 -20.60
C ASP A 893 -27.73 -0.13 -19.58
N TYR A 894 -26.61 -0.73 -20.02
CA TYR A 894 -25.43 -0.90 -19.19
C TYR A 894 -24.75 0.43 -18.83
N MET A 895 -24.58 1.30 -19.82
CA MET A 895 -23.95 2.61 -19.64
C MET A 895 -24.81 3.53 -18.77
N ASP A 896 -26.12 3.52 -18.97
CA ASP A 896 -27.05 4.31 -18.16
C ASP A 896 -27.12 3.79 -16.72
N THR A 897 -27.08 2.47 -16.53
CA THR A 897 -27.01 1.87 -15.20
C THR A 897 -25.76 2.30 -14.44
N ILE A 898 -24.58 2.29 -15.08
CA ILE A 898 -23.34 2.79 -14.44
C ILE A 898 -23.46 4.29 -14.10
N GLY A 899 -24.00 5.08 -15.03
CA GLY A 899 -24.21 6.51 -14.83
C GLY A 899 -25.11 6.82 -13.63
N ASP A 900 -26.16 6.03 -13.38
CA ASP A 900 -27.12 6.24 -12.29
C ASP A 900 -26.80 5.47 -10.99
N THR A 901 -25.63 4.81 -10.91
CA THR A 901 -25.24 3.98 -9.76
C THR A 901 -24.21 4.66 -8.86
N VAL A 902 -24.49 4.66 -7.56
CA VAL A 902 -23.53 4.90 -6.48
C VAL A 902 -22.87 3.57 -6.11
N PHE A 903 -21.55 3.50 -6.28
CA PHE A 903 -20.78 2.31 -5.92
C PHE A 903 -20.19 2.44 -4.53
N CYS A 904 -20.54 1.53 -3.64
CA CYS A 904 -19.91 1.42 -2.33
C CYS A 904 -18.46 0.93 -2.50
N PRO A 905 -17.48 1.55 -1.80
CA PRO A 905 -16.11 1.06 -1.84
C PRO A 905 -16.03 -0.36 -1.31
N LEU A 906 -15.23 -1.19 -1.98
CA LEU A 906 -14.91 -2.53 -1.52
C LEU A 906 -14.09 -2.46 -0.22
N PRO A 907 -14.31 -3.39 0.74
CA PRO A 907 -13.33 -3.64 1.78
C PRO A 907 -11.97 -3.95 1.15
N ARG A 908 -10.91 -3.48 1.80
CA ARG A 908 -9.55 -3.61 1.31
C ARG A 908 -9.23 -5.08 1.02
N GLY A 909 -8.70 -5.33 -0.18
CA GLY A 909 -8.34 -6.65 -0.72
C GLY A 909 -9.48 -7.62 -0.98
N THR A 910 -10.68 -7.09 -1.22
CA THR A 910 -11.68 -7.80 -2.02
C THR A 910 -11.35 -7.58 -3.50
N THR A 911 -11.11 -8.64 -4.25
CA THR A 911 -10.97 -8.58 -5.71
C THR A 911 -12.35 -8.46 -6.33
N GLY A 912 -12.68 -7.26 -6.80
CA GLY A 912 -13.88 -7.04 -7.60
C GLY A 912 -13.77 -7.75 -8.96
N TRP A 913 -14.91 -7.97 -9.60
CA TRP A 913 -14.97 -8.40 -11.00
C TRP A 913 -14.28 -7.33 -11.86
N ALA A 914 -13.07 -7.66 -12.32
CA ALA A 914 -11.99 -6.70 -12.45
C ALA A 914 -12.20 -5.69 -13.60
N THR A 915 -12.76 -6.12 -14.72
CA THR A 915 -13.01 -5.22 -15.86
C THR A 915 -14.21 -4.30 -15.63
N ARG A 916 -15.28 -4.78 -14.99
CA ARG A 916 -16.47 -3.95 -14.69
C ARG A 916 -16.20 -2.96 -13.57
N THR A 917 -15.32 -3.30 -12.62
CA THR A 917 -14.79 -2.33 -11.67
C THR A 917 -13.98 -1.24 -12.37
N ILE A 918 -13.21 -1.57 -13.42
CA ILE A 918 -12.51 -0.57 -14.25
C ILE A 918 -13.51 0.30 -15.02
N ASP A 919 -14.54 -0.29 -15.63
CA ASP A 919 -15.61 0.45 -16.31
C ASP A 919 -16.25 1.50 -15.38
N VAL A 920 -16.46 1.12 -14.11
CA VAL A 920 -17.00 1.97 -13.05
C VAL A 920 -16.00 2.98 -12.50
N ILE A 921 -14.70 2.66 -12.44
CA ILE A 921 -13.68 3.64 -12.03
C ILE A 921 -13.51 4.71 -13.12
N TYR A 922 -13.67 4.30 -14.38
CA TYR A 922 -13.64 5.21 -15.51
C TYR A 922 -14.84 6.17 -15.52
N ALA A 923 -16.04 5.68 -15.18
CA ALA A 923 -17.30 6.42 -15.19
C ALA A 923 -17.63 7.17 -13.89
#